data_AF-A0A444U478-F1
#
_entry.id   AF-A0A444U478-F1
#
_cell.length_a   1.000
_cell.length_b   1.000
_cell.length_c   1.000
_cell.angle_alpha   90.00
_cell.angle_beta   90.00
_cell.angle_gamma   90.00
#
_symmetry.space_group_name_H-M   'P 1'
#
loop_
_entity.id
_entity.type
_entity.pdbx_description
1 polymer ?
#
loop_
_entity_poly.entity_id
_entity_poly.type
_entity_poly.pdbx_seq_one_letter_code
_entity_poly.pdbx_strand_id
1 'polypeptide(L)'
;MGNSGGKGKGGEEQEQEEWEREEEELPYEVEEQLASGDDTLDLCFRKLRRLPRRVCGCPHLEKLYASNNRLRGLPEGFSELERLRVLALDFNKMFNVPPPVCRLENITRLYLGSNRLTTLPPEFSNLLNLRCLWMENNFFRRFPRQLLDLPVLKSLQLGDNRLRSLPGCLAGMASLRGLWLYGNRFEELPRVLLHMELLEILDVDRNKISRFPDLTRLAGLKLFSYDHNPGKAVPKAQDSVVLVGDGAEEMRQARGEVAEAVTAARAQKEALEAEAVEAAARGARRVLLAMLALTPPPTPLVHCATHTEAAPKSGTVFVSEALRRAEERVNTAYTRSRERTKAALDEGSLSPSDLLTLFKQPAPETRSAVRAAELLDNTVEIIRQMVYTQEMELKNITELLTPQDLQALAEATGCSTQTRPPHCGLSCLDSKYRSITGACNNRKFPLWGASNTPYARWLPAEYDDGFSLPRGWNSEKLHHGFTLPPVRRVSHEVLYTRNENISLDESYSHMLVEWGQWIDHDLDLTPQSASTAAFHSGVDCSRSCTQRSPCFPIQIPEDDPRSCGEVECMPFFRSAPACVGGGEGQLGLVGLLSGRLGPREQLNSISSFVDASVVYGSSAPLAMALRNQSSQRGLLAVNQHASDQGLAYLPYLQSGHQDPCSRPRNDSADEPASNTTSCFKAGDSRANEHLGMQALHTLFLREHNRLALELGKLNPHWSGETIYQETRKLLGAVHQVLTWRDYLPRILGPDSSPRLLPPYAGYRPLADPRIANVFATAAFRFAHVTIQPQLFRLDQNYSQSPAHPSIQLHQSFFSSWRLVHEGGVDPLIRGLVLNPAKLQTQTQMMPEELTERLFQAQGALSLDLASLNLQRGRDHGLPGYNAWRRLCGLSAPRDVSELGSVLSSPSLAEKLSALYGTPENIDVWIGAISEPLLGGARVGALLACLLGRQFKALRDGDRFWWEREGMFSAAQRSELRRVSLSRIICDNTRIQRLPRDVFNRNQYPQDFVSCDSAAIPRLHLSAWREETDDPQCGALPRVDHSFSVRCRHSVFFECHPGYRLEGPASMTCDPERGEWSQPTPICQDTGSGPPRVTYIITAVIVVIGSAALISLLVTCHRRFSEKRRRPLIGGQCKGGCPGPEGGPDSTGGLH
;
A
#
# COMPACT_ATOMS: atom_id res chain seq x y z
N MET A 1 -38.92 -67.79 -0.48
CA MET A 1 -39.76 -67.98 0.73
C MET A 1 -39.46 -66.86 1.71
N GLY A 2 -40.50 -66.18 2.24
CA GLY A 2 -40.44 -65.23 3.37
C GLY A 2 -39.94 -63.83 3.02
N ASN A 3 -40.69 -62.77 2.70
CA ASN A 3 -42.01 -62.21 3.06
C ASN A 3 -41.87 -60.90 3.88
N SER A 4 -42.26 -59.80 3.21
CA SER A 4 -43.01 -58.62 3.68
C SER A 4 -42.61 -57.83 4.93
N GLY A 5 -42.57 -56.49 4.78
CA GLY A 5 -42.82 -55.55 5.87
C GLY A 5 -42.61 -54.09 5.45
N GLY A 6 -43.67 -53.45 4.96
CA GLY A 6 -43.65 -52.05 4.52
C GLY A 6 -43.46 -51.04 5.66
N LYS A 7 -42.73 -49.97 5.35
CA LYS A 7 -42.73 -48.63 5.98
C LYS A 7 -42.26 -47.68 4.89
N GLY A 8 -42.92 -46.61 4.51
CA GLY A 8 -44.11 -45.92 4.96
C GLY A 8 -44.03 -44.58 4.26
N LYS A 9 -45.01 -44.27 3.41
CA LYS A 9 -45.17 -43.00 2.68
C LYS A 9 -45.46 -41.79 3.61
N GLY A 10 -44.94 -41.79 4.84
CA GLY A 10 -45.25 -40.80 5.88
C GLY A 10 -44.15 -39.78 6.18
N GLY A 11 -42.98 -39.86 5.51
CA GLY A 11 -41.86 -38.95 5.76
C GLY A 11 -41.91 -37.64 4.97
N GLU A 12 -42.42 -37.67 3.73
CA GLU A 12 -42.50 -36.47 2.88
C GLU A 12 -43.66 -35.55 3.34
N GLU A 13 -44.77 -36.09 3.84
CA GLU A 13 -45.87 -35.28 4.40
C GLU A 13 -45.49 -34.64 5.75
N GLN A 14 -44.69 -35.30 6.59
CA GLN A 14 -44.23 -34.74 7.87
C GLN A 14 -43.17 -33.63 7.70
N GLU A 15 -42.24 -33.75 6.74
CA GLU A 15 -41.29 -32.66 6.43
C GLU A 15 -41.98 -31.45 5.76
N GLN A 16 -43.10 -31.66 5.07
CA GLN A 16 -43.91 -30.59 4.48
C GLN A 16 -44.78 -29.89 5.53
N GLU A 17 -45.30 -30.61 6.53
CA GLU A 17 -46.03 -30.03 7.68
C GLU A 17 -45.13 -29.23 8.64
N GLU A 18 -43.86 -29.62 8.83
CA GLU A 18 -42.85 -28.82 9.55
C GLU A 18 -42.35 -27.60 8.74
N TRP A 19 -42.59 -27.57 7.43
CA TRP A 19 -42.32 -26.40 6.59
C TRP A 19 -43.22 -25.19 6.92
N GLU A 20 -44.43 -25.44 7.44
CA GLU A 20 -45.43 -24.37 7.62
C GLU A 20 -45.53 -23.77 9.04
N ARG A 21 -44.88 -24.35 10.06
CA ARG A 21 -45.14 -24.00 11.48
C ARG A 21 -44.22 -22.99 12.16
N GLU A 22 -43.07 -22.63 11.60
CA GLU A 22 -42.16 -21.64 12.21
C GLU A 22 -41.96 -20.43 11.27
N GLU A 23 -42.36 -19.24 11.74
CA GLU A 23 -42.02 -17.95 11.10
C GLU A 23 -40.61 -17.52 11.55
N GLU A 24 -39.74 -17.13 10.61
CA GLU A 24 -38.44 -16.52 10.92
C GLU A 24 -38.69 -15.08 11.42
N GLU A 25 -38.24 -14.75 12.64
CA GLU A 25 -38.26 -13.37 13.15
C GLU A 25 -37.44 -12.44 12.25
N LEU A 26 -38.06 -11.36 11.81
CA LEU A 26 -37.44 -10.37 10.92
C LEU A 26 -36.67 -9.31 11.73
N PRO A 27 -35.49 -8.87 11.27
CA PRO A 27 -34.82 -7.71 11.84
C PRO A 27 -35.69 -6.45 11.72
N TYR A 28 -35.62 -5.56 12.72
CA TYR A 28 -36.40 -4.32 12.78
C TYR A 28 -36.35 -3.48 11.49
N GLU A 29 -35.19 -3.40 10.84
CA GLU A 29 -35.01 -2.67 9.56
C GLU A 29 -35.89 -3.23 8.42
N VAL A 30 -36.13 -4.54 8.40
CA VAL A 30 -37.00 -5.18 7.41
C VAL A 30 -38.46 -4.94 7.76
N GLU A 31 -38.80 -4.86 9.05
CA GLU A 31 -40.14 -4.47 9.47
C GLU A 31 -40.47 -3.03 9.07
N GLU A 32 -39.49 -2.13 9.12
CA GLU A 32 -39.63 -0.74 8.67
C GLU A 32 -39.82 -0.65 7.15
N GLN A 33 -39.06 -1.42 6.36
CA GLN A 33 -39.25 -1.50 4.90
C GLN A 33 -40.58 -2.13 4.50
N LEU A 34 -41.05 -3.13 5.23
CA LEU A 34 -42.39 -3.70 5.01
C LEU A 34 -43.51 -2.71 5.36
N ALA A 35 -43.23 -1.73 6.23
CA ALA A 35 -44.17 -0.68 6.61
C ALA A 35 -44.10 0.59 5.75
N SER A 36 -43.03 0.81 4.97
CA SER A 36 -42.80 2.04 4.20
C SER A 36 -43.70 2.19 2.98
N GLY A 37 -44.25 1.08 2.46
CA GLY A 37 -45.05 1.06 1.23
C GLY A 37 -44.21 1.17 -0.05
N ASP A 38 -42.91 0.94 0.02
CA ASP A 38 -41.99 1.00 -1.12
C ASP A 38 -42.24 -0.09 -2.16
N ASP A 39 -42.14 0.26 -3.44
CA ASP A 39 -42.28 -0.68 -4.56
C ASP A 39 -41.14 -1.71 -4.67
N THR A 40 -40.09 -1.57 -3.85
CA THR A 40 -38.87 -2.36 -3.90
C THR A 40 -38.50 -2.85 -2.51
N LEU A 41 -38.30 -4.16 -2.36
CA LEU A 41 -37.92 -4.81 -1.11
C LEU A 41 -36.64 -5.62 -1.30
N ASP A 42 -35.65 -5.39 -0.44
CA ASP A 42 -34.36 -6.09 -0.47
C ASP A 42 -34.13 -6.92 0.80
N LEU A 43 -34.14 -8.24 0.61
CA LEU A 43 -33.92 -9.28 1.61
C LEU A 43 -32.62 -10.06 1.34
N CYS A 44 -31.71 -9.55 0.51
CA CYS A 44 -30.47 -10.25 0.18
C CYS A 44 -29.56 -10.43 1.41
N PHE A 45 -28.77 -11.53 1.42
CA PHE A 45 -27.74 -11.81 2.43
C PHE A 45 -28.22 -11.94 3.88
N ARG A 46 -29.52 -12.15 4.11
CA ARG A 46 -30.11 -12.28 5.45
C ARG A 46 -30.09 -13.71 6.00
N LYS A 47 -29.46 -14.65 5.29
CA LYS A 47 -29.35 -16.09 5.63
C LYS A 47 -30.71 -16.79 5.79
N LEU A 48 -31.76 -16.22 5.21
CA LEU A 48 -33.15 -16.69 5.34
C LEU A 48 -33.28 -18.12 4.84
N ARG A 49 -33.91 -18.99 5.65
CA ARG A 49 -34.25 -20.34 5.21
C ARG A 49 -35.60 -20.37 4.50
N ARG A 50 -36.50 -19.45 4.85
CA ARG A 50 -37.83 -19.29 4.24
C ARG A 50 -38.10 -17.81 4.00
N LEU A 51 -38.98 -17.50 3.04
CA LEU A 51 -39.44 -16.13 2.86
C LEU A 51 -40.57 -15.85 3.86
N PRO A 52 -40.51 -14.75 4.65
CA PRO A 52 -41.55 -14.43 5.63
C PRO A 52 -42.92 -14.22 4.96
N ARG A 53 -43.99 -14.75 5.57
CA ARG A 53 -45.36 -14.65 5.03
C ARG A 53 -45.83 -13.20 4.87
N ARG A 54 -45.34 -12.30 5.73
CA ARG A 54 -45.65 -10.86 5.69
C ARG A 54 -45.24 -10.18 4.38
N VAL A 55 -44.22 -10.71 3.68
CA VAL A 55 -43.82 -10.23 2.35
C VAL A 55 -44.94 -10.43 1.34
N CYS A 56 -45.69 -11.52 1.42
CA CYS A 56 -46.81 -11.82 0.53
C CYS A 56 -47.97 -10.82 0.67
N GLY A 57 -48.13 -10.22 1.86
CA GLY A 57 -49.14 -9.20 2.13
C GLY A 57 -48.81 -7.80 1.60
N CYS A 58 -47.78 -7.65 0.75
CA CYS A 58 -47.33 -6.36 0.19
C CYS A 58 -47.70 -6.25 -1.31
N PRO A 59 -48.98 -6.02 -1.68
CA PRO A 59 -49.44 -6.06 -3.08
C PRO A 59 -48.91 -4.92 -3.96
N HIS A 60 -48.24 -3.92 -3.38
CA HIS A 60 -47.63 -2.80 -4.08
C HIS A 60 -46.24 -3.12 -4.65
N LEU A 61 -45.65 -4.26 -4.26
CA LEU A 61 -44.27 -4.59 -4.57
C LEU A 61 -44.06 -4.86 -6.07
N GLU A 62 -43.17 -4.08 -6.70
CA GLU A 62 -42.74 -4.26 -8.09
C GLU A 62 -41.37 -4.96 -8.22
N LYS A 63 -40.50 -4.86 -7.20
CA LYS A 63 -39.17 -5.47 -7.21
C LYS A 63 -38.86 -6.17 -5.89
N LEU A 64 -38.46 -7.43 -5.94
CA LEU A 64 -38.04 -8.20 -4.78
C LEU A 64 -36.67 -8.81 -5.02
N TYR A 65 -35.73 -8.46 -4.16
CA TYR A 65 -34.38 -9.02 -4.14
C TYR A 65 -34.24 -9.93 -2.93
N ALA A 66 -33.98 -11.21 -3.15
CA ALA A 66 -33.83 -12.21 -2.08
C ALA A 66 -32.64 -13.16 -2.37
N SER A 67 -31.65 -12.67 -3.10
CA SER A 67 -30.45 -13.41 -3.47
C SER A 67 -29.49 -13.63 -2.27
N ASN A 68 -28.63 -14.64 -2.36
CA ASN A 68 -27.65 -15.00 -1.31
C ASN A 68 -28.28 -15.34 0.05
N ASN A 69 -29.40 -16.07 0.02
CA ASN A 69 -30.03 -16.64 1.21
C ASN A 69 -29.88 -18.17 1.21
N ARG A 70 -30.70 -18.86 2.01
CA ARG A 70 -30.75 -20.32 2.10
C ARG A 70 -32.12 -20.85 1.69
N LEU A 71 -32.86 -20.08 0.87
CA LEU A 71 -34.22 -20.38 0.46
C LEU A 71 -34.25 -21.69 -0.34
N ARG A 72 -35.15 -22.58 0.05
CA ARG A 72 -35.43 -23.83 -0.68
C ARG A 72 -36.74 -23.78 -1.46
N GLY A 73 -37.64 -22.86 -1.11
CA GLY A 73 -38.95 -22.64 -1.72
C GLY A 73 -39.56 -21.32 -1.24
N LEU A 74 -40.76 -21.00 -1.72
CA LEU A 74 -41.52 -19.79 -1.39
C LEU A 74 -42.93 -20.17 -0.91
N PRO A 75 -43.55 -19.37 -0.03
CA PRO A 75 -44.91 -19.64 0.49
C PRO A 75 -45.98 -19.54 -0.62
N GLU A 76 -47.11 -20.25 -0.45
CA GLU A 76 -48.21 -20.24 -1.45
C GLU A 76 -48.78 -18.84 -1.70
N GLY A 77 -48.88 -18.00 -0.67
CA GLY A 77 -49.30 -16.60 -0.77
C GLY A 77 -48.37 -15.72 -1.62
N PHE A 78 -47.20 -16.20 -2.03
CA PHE A 78 -46.28 -15.43 -2.87
C PHE A 78 -46.88 -15.06 -4.23
N SER A 79 -47.86 -15.81 -4.72
CA SER A 79 -48.59 -15.45 -5.94
C SER A 79 -49.49 -14.22 -5.82
N GLU A 80 -49.71 -13.70 -4.62
CA GLU A 80 -50.50 -12.48 -4.37
C GLU A 80 -49.75 -11.18 -4.76
N LEU A 81 -48.45 -11.27 -5.06
CA LEU A 81 -47.60 -10.15 -5.48
C LEU A 81 -47.80 -9.80 -6.97
N GLU A 82 -49.04 -9.54 -7.39
CA GLU A 82 -49.44 -9.38 -8.80
C GLU A 82 -48.71 -8.24 -9.54
N ARG A 83 -48.17 -7.26 -8.81
CA ARG A 83 -47.41 -6.13 -9.39
C ARG A 83 -45.93 -6.45 -9.61
N LEU A 84 -45.43 -7.60 -9.16
CA LEU A 84 -44.02 -7.91 -9.18
C LEU A 84 -43.49 -8.06 -10.62
N ARG A 85 -42.52 -7.22 -10.97
CA ARG A 85 -41.88 -7.19 -12.30
C ARG A 85 -40.47 -7.76 -12.28
N VAL A 86 -39.77 -7.64 -11.15
CA VAL A 86 -38.39 -8.11 -10.97
C VAL A 86 -38.31 -8.97 -9.73
N LEU A 87 -37.81 -10.20 -9.90
CA LEU A 87 -37.59 -11.14 -8.80
C LEU A 87 -36.19 -11.71 -8.89
N ALA A 88 -35.36 -11.48 -7.88
CA ALA A 88 -34.02 -12.04 -7.78
C ALA A 88 -33.91 -13.06 -6.65
N LEU A 89 -33.54 -14.30 -6.99
CA LEU A 89 -33.45 -15.45 -6.12
C LEU A 89 -32.12 -16.19 -6.30
N ASP A 90 -31.10 -15.52 -6.82
CA ASP A 90 -29.79 -16.12 -7.09
C ASP A 90 -29.10 -16.59 -5.80
N PHE A 91 -28.18 -17.55 -5.91
CA PHE A 91 -27.36 -18.01 -4.79
C PHE A 91 -28.18 -18.53 -3.59
N ASN A 92 -29.27 -19.23 -3.88
CA ASN A 92 -30.11 -19.89 -2.88
C ASN A 92 -29.89 -21.42 -2.88
N LYS A 93 -30.85 -22.19 -2.36
CA LYS A 93 -30.80 -23.66 -2.28
C LYS A 93 -32.01 -24.31 -2.96
N MET A 94 -32.60 -23.65 -3.96
CA MET A 94 -33.81 -24.13 -4.64
C MET A 94 -33.49 -25.30 -5.58
N PHE A 95 -34.27 -26.38 -5.47
CA PHE A 95 -34.16 -27.56 -6.34
C PHE A 95 -35.14 -27.53 -7.52
N ASN A 96 -36.27 -26.83 -7.36
CA ASN A 96 -37.27 -26.55 -8.38
C ASN A 96 -37.73 -25.09 -8.24
N VAL A 97 -38.28 -24.52 -9.32
CA VAL A 97 -38.97 -23.22 -9.24
C VAL A 97 -40.33 -23.43 -8.55
N PRO A 98 -40.65 -22.69 -7.48
CA PRO A 98 -41.93 -22.85 -6.77
C PRO A 98 -43.14 -22.52 -7.66
N PRO A 99 -44.24 -23.29 -7.61
CA PRO A 99 -45.46 -22.98 -8.36
C PRO A 99 -45.99 -21.54 -8.18
N PRO A 100 -45.92 -20.92 -6.98
CA PRO A 100 -46.34 -19.53 -6.79
C PRO A 100 -45.61 -18.52 -7.69
N VAL A 101 -44.32 -18.73 -7.99
CA VAL A 101 -43.56 -17.86 -8.90
C VAL A 101 -44.15 -17.90 -10.30
N CYS A 102 -44.61 -19.08 -10.72
CA CYS A 102 -45.15 -19.31 -12.05
C CYS A 102 -46.55 -18.70 -12.26
N ARG A 103 -47.21 -18.22 -11.19
CA ARG A 103 -48.49 -17.51 -11.24
C ARG A 103 -48.33 -15.98 -11.35
N LEU A 104 -47.09 -15.47 -11.29
CA LEU A 104 -46.80 -14.03 -11.37
C LEU A 104 -46.66 -13.58 -12.83
N GLU A 105 -47.81 -13.40 -13.50
CA GLU A 105 -47.88 -13.13 -14.94
C GLU A 105 -47.17 -11.83 -15.39
N ASN A 106 -46.96 -10.88 -14.49
CA ASN A 106 -46.33 -9.59 -14.77
C ASN A 106 -44.81 -9.58 -14.61
N ILE A 107 -44.19 -10.71 -14.24
CA ILE A 107 -42.72 -10.78 -14.11
C ILE A 107 -42.07 -10.56 -15.48
N THR A 108 -41.13 -9.61 -15.52
CA THR A 108 -40.34 -9.28 -16.71
C THR A 108 -38.88 -9.70 -16.59
N ARG A 109 -38.36 -9.77 -15.36
CA ARG A 109 -36.99 -10.20 -15.07
C ARG A 109 -36.97 -11.18 -13.89
N LEU A 110 -36.42 -12.36 -14.12
CA LEU A 110 -36.33 -13.41 -13.12
C LEU A 110 -34.89 -13.92 -13.03
N TYR A 111 -34.34 -13.89 -11.82
CA TYR A 111 -32.98 -14.36 -11.55
C TYR A 111 -32.99 -15.57 -10.62
N LEU A 112 -32.45 -16.68 -11.10
CA LEU A 112 -32.44 -18.01 -10.48
C LEU A 112 -31.05 -18.67 -10.58
N GLY A 113 -30.01 -17.87 -10.85
CA GLY A 113 -28.63 -18.32 -10.99
C GLY A 113 -28.07 -18.93 -9.70
N SER A 114 -27.08 -19.80 -9.82
CA SER A 114 -26.39 -20.41 -8.66
C SER A 114 -27.32 -21.08 -7.64
N ASN A 115 -28.32 -21.82 -8.13
CA ASN A 115 -29.23 -22.65 -7.33
C ASN A 115 -28.91 -24.15 -7.54
N ARG A 116 -29.90 -25.02 -7.37
CA ARG A 116 -29.78 -26.47 -7.60
C ARG A 116 -30.83 -26.99 -8.58
N LEU A 117 -31.30 -26.12 -9.48
CA LEU A 117 -32.37 -26.44 -10.42
C LEU A 117 -31.92 -27.50 -11.42
N THR A 118 -32.79 -28.48 -11.68
CA THR A 118 -32.54 -29.52 -12.68
C THR A 118 -33.56 -29.51 -13.82
N THR A 119 -34.77 -28.99 -13.56
CA THR A 119 -35.90 -28.88 -14.50
C THR A 119 -36.74 -27.65 -14.16
N LEU A 120 -37.63 -27.24 -15.08
CA LEU A 120 -38.66 -26.23 -14.82
C LEU A 120 -40.05 -26.91 -14.76
N PRO A 121 -40.95 -26.48 -13.87
CA PRO A 121 -42.30 -27.01 -13.77
C PRO A 121 -43.13 -26.63 -15.03
N PRO A 122 -44.14 -27.44 -15.43
CA PRO A 122 -45.00 -27.14 -16.59
C PRO A 122 -45.59 -25.73 -16.57
N GLU A 123 -45.98 -25.24 -15.39
CA GLU A 123 -46.59 -23.94 -15.15
C GLU A 123 -45.66 -22.76 -15.47
N PHE A 124 -44.35 -22.99 -15.63
CA PHE A 124 -43.38 -21.93 -15.95
C PHE A 124 -43.70 -21.24 -17.29
N SER A 125 -44.43 -21.92 -18.20
CA SER A 125 -44.91 -21.33 -19.46
C SER A 125 -45.94 -20.21 -19.27
N ASN A 126 -46.51 -20.05 -18.07
CA ASN A 126 -47.45 -18.97 -17.75
C ASN A 126 -46.79 -17.58 -17.66
N LEU A 127 -45.45 -17.50 -17.61
CA LEU A 127 -44.71 -16.23 -17.46
C LEU A 127 -44.60 -15.47 -18.80
N LEU A 128 -45.75 -15.16 -19.41
CA LEU A 128 -45.85 -14.64 -20.78
C LEU A 128 -45.19 -13.27 -21.00
N ASN A 129 -44.93 -12.51 -19.93
CA ASN A 129 -44.26 -11.21 -19.98
C ASN A 129 -42.74 -11.26 -19.70
N LEU A 130 -42.18 -12.46 -19.46
CA LEU A 130 -40.78 -12.61 -19.09
C LEU A 130 -39.85 -12.23 -20.25
N ARG A 131 -38.98 -11.24 -20.02
CA ARG A 131 -38.04 -10.71 -21.02
C ARG A 131 -36.59 -11.14 -20.75
N CYS A 132 -36.23 -11.29 -19.48
CA CYS A 132 -34.87 -11.65 -19.07
C CYS A 132 -34.93 -12.75 -18.02
N LEU A 133 -34.22 -13.86 -18.27
CA LEU A 133 -34.16 -15.01 -17.38
C LEU A 133 -32.72 -15.42 -17.13
N TRP A 134 -32.33 -15.44 -15.86
CA TRP A 134 -31.02 -15.87 -15.40
C TRP A 134 -31.09 -17.21 -14.69
N MET A 135 -30.40 -18.23 -15.21
CA MET A 135 -30.40 -19.59 -14.69
C MET A 135 -29.01 -20.24 -14.76
N GLU A 136 -27.96 -19.44 -14.80
CA GLU A 136 -26.59 -19.91 -14.84
C GLU A 136 -26.20 -20.68 -13.57
N ASN A 137 -25.17 -21.52 -13.64
CA ASN A 137 -24.65 -22.28 -12.51
C ASN A 137 -25.73 -23.12 -11.79
N ASN A 138 -26.47 -23.89 -12.58
CA ASN A 138 -27.47 -24.85 -12.10
C ASN A 138 -27.12 -26.26 -12.63
N PHE A 139 -28.06 -27.21 -12.59
CA PHE A 139 -27.83 -28.60 -12.97
C PHE A 139 -28.68 -29.08 -14.16
N PHE A 140 -29.11 -28.17 -15.04
CA PHE A 140 -29.90 -28.52 -16.21
C PHE A 140 -29.11 -29.44 -17.16
N ARG A 141 -29.61 -30.66 -17.38
CA ARG A 141 -29.02 -31.64 -18.32
C ARG A 141 -29.61 -31.57 -19.73
N ARG A 142 -30.82 -31.03 -19.85
CA ARG A 142 -31.56 -30.83 -21.10
C ARG A 142 -32.17 -29.44 -21.08
N PHE A 143 -32.36 -28.84 -22.26
CA PHE A 143 -33.04 -27.56 -22.38
C PHE A 143 -34.48 -27.67 -21.86
N PRO A 144 -34.94 -26.77 -20.96
CA PRO A 144 -36.30 -26.80 -20.46
C PRO A 144 -37.30 -26.43 -21.55
N ARG A 145 -38.22 -27.35 -21.89
CA ARG A 145 -39.18 -27.15 -23.00
C ARG A 145 -40.13 -26.00 -22.75
N GLN A 146 -40.45 -25.70 -21.49
CA GLN A 146 -41.35 -24.62 -21.10
C GLN A 146 -40.88 -23.23 -21.55
N LEU A 147 -39.57 -23.05 -21.76
CA LEU A 147 -39.02 -21.79 -22.25
C LEU A 147 -39.40 -21.50 -23.71
N LEU A 148 -39.72 -22.55 -24.49
CA LEU A 148 -40.10 -22.43 -25.89
C LEU A 148 -41.45 -21.71 -26.07
N ASP A 149 -42.29 -21.77 -25.05
CA ASP A 149 -43.63 -21.20 -25.05
C ASP A 149 -43.64 -19.72 -24.59
N LEU A 150 -42.47 -19.13 -24.29
CA LEU A 150 -42.35 -17.74 -23.80
C LEU A 150 -42.17 -16.75 -24.96
N PRO A 151 -43.21 -15.97 -25.33
CA PRO A 151 -43.24 -15.27 -26.62
C PRO A 151 -42.34 -14.02 -26.68
N VAL A 152 -42.01 -13.42 -25.54
CA VAL A 152 -41.28 -12.14 -25.45
C VAL A 152 -39.92 -12.23 -24.77
N LEU A 153 -39.42 -13.45 -24.53
CA LEU A 153 -38.11 -13.66 -23.91
C LEU A 153 -37.01 -13.16 -24.84
N LYS A 154 -36.24 -12.16 -24.38
CA LYS A 154 -35.17 -11.52 -25.15
C LYS A 154 -33.78 -11.99 -24.73
N SER A 155 -33.60 -12.30 -23.46
CA SER A 155 -32.30 -12.61 -22.86
C SER A 155 -32.40 -13.86 -22.02
N LEU A 156 -31.65 -14.91 -22.36
CA LEU A 156 -31.64 -16.18 -21.67
C LEU A 156 -30.22 -16.58 -21.27
N GLN A 157 -29.93 -16.56 -19.97
CA GLN A 157 -28.65 -17.01 -19.41
C GLN A 157 -28.78 -18.46 -18.92
N LEU A 158 -28.02 -19.36 -19.54
CA LEU A 158 -27.98 -20.80 -19.24
C LEU A 158 -26.54 -21.29 -19.04
N GLY A 159 -25.62 -20.38 -18.70
CA GLY A 159 -24.21 -20.70 -18.48
C GLY A 159 -23.97 -21.68 -17.33
N ASP A 160 -22.80 -22.32 -17.27
CA ASP A 160 -22.36 -23.23 -16.21
C ASP A 160 -23.42 -24.29 -15.82
N ASN A 161 -24.03 -24.93 -16.82
CA ASN A 161 -25.00 -26.01 -16.65
C ASN A 161 -24.43 -27.35 -17.17
N ARG A 162 -25.29 -28.32 -17.51
CA ARG A 162 -24.89 -29.64 -18.02
C ARG A 162 -25.53 -29.97 -19.36
N LEU A 163 -25.90 -28.95 -20.14
CA LEU A 163 -26.54 -29.11 -21.44
C LEU A 163 -25.59 -29.73 -22.45
N ARG A 164 -26.10 -30.68 -23.24
CA ARG A 164 -25.37 -31.31 -24.36
C ARG A 164 -25.98 -31.03 -25.72
N SER A 165 -27.26 -30.65 -25.77
CA SER A 165 -28.00 -30.36 -27.00
C SER A 165 -29.13 -29.37 -26.74
N LEU A 166 -29.56 -28.70 -27.82
CA LEU A 166 -30.71 -27.81 -27.86
C LEU A 166 -31.82 -28.42 -28.73
N PRO A 167 -33.10 -28.20 -28.43
CA PRO A 167 -34.22 -28.74 -29.20
C PRO A 167 -34.35 -28.04 -30.56
N GLY A 168 -34.73 -28.77 -31.60
CA GLY A 168 -34.87 -28.21 -32.96
C GLY A 168 -35.91 -27.10 -33.08
N CYS A 169 -36.94 -27.11 -32.23
CA CYS A 169 -37.97 -26.06 -32.16
C CYS A 169 -37.49 -24.77 -31.46
N LEU A 170 -36.26 -24.71 -30.94
CA LEU A 170 -35.70 -23.48 -30.33
C LEU A 170 -35.69 -22.30 -31.31
N ALA A 171 -35.55 -22.57 -32.61
CA ALA A 171 -35.61 -21.55 -33.66
C ALA A 171 -36.95 -20.77 -33.69
N GLY A 172 -38.02 -21.32 -33.09
CA GLY A 172 -39.31 -20.63 -32.95
C GLY A 172 -39.30 -19.46 -31.95
N MET A 173 -38.26 -19.29 -31.13
CA MET A 173 -38.15 -18.19 -30.16
C MET A 173 -37.72 -16.87 -30.83
N ALA A 174 -38.58 -16.31 -31.67
CA ALA A 174 -38.28 -15.14 -32.51
C ALA A 174 -37.93 -13.85 -31.75
N SER A 175 -38.29 -13.74 -30.47
CA SER A 175 -37.96 -12.59 -29.62
C SER A 175 -36.58 -12.66 -28.98
N LEU A 176 -35.92 -13.83 -29.00
CA LEU A 176 -34.63 -14.01 -28.35
C LEU A 176 -33.55 -13.20 -29.08
N ARG A 177 -32.76 -12.45 -28.31
CA ARG A 177 -31.66 -11.59 -28.80
C ARG A 177 -30.33 -11.98 -28.17
N GLY A 178 -30.31 -12.39 -26.91
CA GLY A 178 -29.12 -12.86 -26.22
C GLY A 178 -29.30 -14.27 -25.66
N LEU A 179 -28.34 -15.14 -25.97
CA LEU A 179 -28.31 -16.52 -25.49
C LEU A 179 -26.90 -16.87 -25.00
N TRP A 180 -26.79 -17.12 -23.70
CA TRP A 180 -25.52 -17.49 -23.07
C TRP A 180 -25.55 -18.94 -22.63
N LEU A 181 -24.61 -19.71 -23.16
CA LEU A 181 -24.47 -21.15 -23.03
C LEU A 181 -23.07 -21.54 -22.59
N TYR A 182 -22.28 -20.60 -22.09
CA TYR A 182 -20.91 -20.86 -21.64
C TYR A 182 -20.85 -21.95 -20.55
N GLY A 183 -19.74 -22.65 -20.40
CA GLY A 183 -19.56 -23.62 -19.30
C GLY A 183 -20.50 -24.84 -19.36
N ASN A 184 -21.02 -25.19 -20.53
CA ASN A 184 -21.88 -26.37 -20.74
C ASN A 184 -21.06 -27.54 -21.30
N ARG A 185 -21.73 -28.52 -21.95
CA ARG A 185 -21.10 -29.76 -22.46
C ARG A 185 -21.42 -29.99 -23.93
N PHE A 186 -21.55 -28.93 -24.72
CA PHE A 186 -21.77 -29.03 -26.17
C PHE A 186 -20.50 -29.52 -26.87
N GLU A 187 -20.57 -30.65 -27.58
CA GLU A 187 -19.45 -31.23 -28.35
C GLU A 187 -19.36 -30.65 -29.78
N GLU A 188 -20.48 -30.12 -30.27
CA GLU A 188 -20.61 -29.40 -31.53
C GLU A 188 -21.55 -28.20 -31.32
N LEU A 189 -21.41 -27.14 -32.13
CA LEU A 189 -22.37 -26.03 -32.10
C LEU A 189 -23.77 -26.53 -32.53
N PRO A 190 -24.81 -26.40 -31.69
CA PRO A 190 -26.15 -26.90 -32.04
C PRO A 190 -26.68 -26.26 -33.33
N ARG A 191 -26.99 -27.09 -34.34
CA ARG A 191 -27.43 -26.63 -35.68
C ARG A 191 -28.67 -25.72 -35.66
N VAL A 192 -29.52 -25.84 -34.64
CA VAL A 192 -30.69 -24.98 -34.47
C VAL A 192 -30.31 -23.50 -34.33
N LEU A 193 -29.16 -23.19 -33.71
CA LEU A 193 -28.69 -21.81 -33.53
C LEU A 193 -28.40 -21.12 -34.87
N LEU A 194 -28.02 -21.90 -35.90
CA LEU A 194 -27.74 -21.38 -37.25
C LEU A 194 -29.00 -20.86 -37.96
N HIS A 195 -30.19 -21.17 -37.44
CA HIS A 195 -31.48 -20.75 -37.99
C HIS A 195 -32.11 -19.62 -37.15
N MET A 196 -31.41 -19.09 -36.14
CA MET A 196 -31.88 -18.02 -35.26
C MET A 196 -31.34 -16.67 -35.72
N GLU A 197 -31.81 -16.18 -36.87
CA GLU A 197 -31.25 -15.01 -37.56
C GLU A 197 -31.31 -13.68 -36.76
N LEU A 198 -32.23 -13.58 -35.80
CA LEU A 198 -32.41 -12.41 -34.94
C LEU A 198 -31.55 -12.43 -33.66
N LEU A 199 -30.73 -13.47 -33.47
CA LEU A 199 -29.87 -13.57 -32.30
C LEU A 199 -28.69 -12.60 -32.45
N GLU A 200 -28.56 -11.66 -31.50
CA GLU A 200 -27.53 -10.62 -31.49
C GLU A 200 -26.30 -11.03 -30.68
N ILE A 201 -26.50 -11.78 -29.59
CA ILE A 201 -25.43 -12.22 -28.69
C ILE A 201 -25.52 -13.73 -28.52
N LEU A 202 -24.42 -14.42 -28.82
CA LEU A 202 -24.28 -15.85 -28.59
C LEU A 202 -22.96 -16.11 -27.85
N ASP A 203 -23.06 -16.72 -26.67
CA ASP A 203 -21.88 -17.11 -25.89
C ASP A 203 -21.87 -18.63 -25.69
N VAL A 204 -20.82 -19.28 -26.17
CA VAL A 204 -20.59 -20.73 -26.07
C VAL A 204 -19.20 -21.04 -25.51
N ASP A 205 -18.57 -20.08 -24.81
CA ASP A 205 -17.27 -20.24 -24.14
C ASP A 205 -17.25 -21.48 -23.20
N ARG A 206 -16.08 -22.06 -22.95
CA ARG A 206 -15.92 -23.20 -22.02
C ARG A 206 -16.86 -24.38 -22.29
N ASN A 207 -16.99 -24.78 -23.55
CA ASN A 207 -17.70 -25.98 -23.97
C ASN A 207 -16.71 -27.04 -24.50
N LYS A 208 -17.21 -28.05 -25.24
CA LYS A 208 -16.41 -29.12 -25.85
C LYS A 208 -16.46 -29.06 -27.38
N ILE A 209 -16.74 -27.90 -27.95
CA ILE A 209 -16.91 -27.72 -29.39
C ILE A 209 -15.57 -27.85 -30.09
N SER A 210 -15.41 -28.90 -30.87
CA SER A 210 -14.15 -29.18 -31.59
C SER A 210 -14.03 -28.40 -32.90
N ARG A 211 -15.15 -27.96 -33.48
CA ARG A 211 -15.19 -27.20 -34.74
C ARG A 211 -16.42 -26.31 -34.80
N PHE A 212 -16.24 -25.07 -35.28
CA PHE A 212 -17.33 -24.14 -35.52
C PHE A 212 -17.78 -24.15 -36.99
N PRO A 213 -19.10 -24.15 -37.27
CA PRO A 213 -19.65 -23.98 -38.61
C PRO A 213 -19.56 -22.51 -39.08
N ASP A 214 -19.88 -22.26 -40.36
CA ASP A 214 -19.96 -20.90 -40.90
C ASP A 214 -21.18 -20.15 -40.33
N LEU A 215 -20.92 -19.08 -39.59
CA LEU A 215 -21.91 -18.24 -38.91
C LEU A 215 -22.32 -17.02 -39.74
N THR A 216 -21.80 -16.86 -40.96
CA THR A 216 -22.12 -15.70 -41.82
C THR A 216 -23.61 -15.55 -42.15
N ARG A 217 -24.42 -16.61 -41.97
CA ARG A 217 -25.87 -16.57 -42.16
C ARG A 217 -26.65 -15.94 -40.99
N LEU A 218 -26.02 -15.74 -39.84
CA LEU A 218 -26.63 -15.09 -38.68
C LEU A 218 -26.52 -13.57 -38.80
N ALA A 219 -27.37 -12.97 -39.64
CA ALA A 219 -27.29 -11.54 -39.98
C ALA A 219 -27.53 -10.58 -38.81
N GLY A 220 -28.25 -11.03 -37.77
CA GLY A 220 -28.44 -10.25 -36.54
C GLY A 220 -27.28 -10.34 -35.55
N LEU A 221 -26.33 -11.27 -35.73
CA LEU A 221 -25.28 -11.54 -34.75
C LEU A 221 -24.31 -10.36 -34.67
N LYS A 222 -24.07 -9.88 -33.47
CA LYS A 222 -23.15 -8.79 -33.15
C LYS A 222 -21.98 -9.26 -32.32
N LEU A 223 -22.23 -10.19 -31.40
CA LEU A 223 -21.19 -10.74 -30.52
C LEU A 223 -21.25 -12.26 -30.50
N PHE A 224 -20.10 -12.88 -30.72
CA PHE A 224 -19.91 -14.32 -30.59
C PHE A 224 -18.70 -14.65 -29.71
N SER A 225 -18.97 -15.17 -28.53
CA SER A 225 -17.96 -15.66 -27.59
C SER A 225 -17.83 -17.18 -27.70
N TYR A 226 -16.62 -17.68 -27.95
CA TYR A 226 -16.39 -19.09 -28.28
C TYR A 226 -15.16 -19.71 -27.61
N ASP A 227 -14.50 -18.96 -26.72
CA ASP A 227 -13.22 -19.29 -26.12
C ASP A 227 -13.25 -20.62 -25.32
N HIS A 228 -12.09 -21.10 -24.87
CA HIS A 228 -11.94 -22.32 -24.04
C HIS A 228 -12.71 -23.56 -24.57
N ASN A 229 -12.82 -23.68 -25.88
CA ASN A 229 -13.31 -24.86 -26.60
C ASN A 229 -12.11 -25.58 -27.26
N PRO A 230 -12.16 -26.92 -27.44
CA PRO A 230 -11.05 -27.65 -28.06
C PRO A 230 -10.78 -27.28 -29.53
N GLY A 231 -11.75 -26.66 -30.20
CA GLY A 231 -11.58 -26.15 -31.56
C GLY A 231 -10.69 -24.92 -31.60
N LYS A 232 -9.48 -25.07 -32.15
CA LYS A 232 -8.49 -23.99 -32.28
C LYS A 232 -8.69 -23.06 -33.49
N ALA A 233 -9.59 -23.41 -34.39
CA ALA A 233 -9.83 -22.61 -35.61
C ALA A 233 -10.83 -21.49 -35.32
N VAL A 234 -10.48 -20.26 -35.73
CA VAL A 234 -11.34 -19.09 -35.60
C VAL A 234 -12.66 -19.32 -36.34
N PRO A 235 -13.82 -19.15 -35.70
CA PRO A 235 -15.12 -19.27 -36.33
C PRO A 235 -15.28 -18.25 -37.45
N LYS A 236 -15.79 -18.71 -38.59
CA LYS A 236 -16.11 -17.82 -39.71
C LYS A 236 -17.45 -17.13 -39.42
N ALA A 237 -17.45 -15.80 -39.33
CA ALA A 237 -18.64 -14.97 -39.10
C ALA A 237 -18.59 -13.71 -39.98
N GLN A 238 -19.69 -12.95 -40.04
CA GLN A 238 -19.71 -11.66 -40.75
C GLN A 238 -18.67 -10.69 -40.20
N ASP A 239 -18.26 -9.69 -40.98
CA ASP A 239 -17.20 -8.75 -40.59
C ASP A 239 -17.63 -7.82 -39.45
N SER A 240 -18.93 -7.56 -39.31
CA SER A 240 -19.52 -6.77 -38.22
C SER A 240 -19.65 -7.53 -36.90
N VAL A 241 -19.39 -8.85 -36.87
CA VAL A 241 -19.52 -9.67 -35.66
C VAL A 241 -18.22 -9.58 -34.85
N VAL A 242 -18.33 -9.12 -33.61
CA VAL A 242 -17.26 -9.16 -32.62
C VAL A 242 -17.07 -10.61 -32.16
N LEU A 243 -15.92 -11.19 -32.54
CA LEU A 243 -15.47 -12.49 -32.08
C LEU A 243 -14.65 -12.35 -30.80
N VAL A 244 -14.94 -13.18 -29.79
CA VAL A 244 -14.22 -13.22 -28.51
C VAL A 244 -13.73 -14.64 -28.27
N GLY A 245 -12.42 -14.87 -28.41
CA GLY A 245 -11.72 -16.14 -28.16
C GLY A 245 -10.35 -16.23 -28.86
N ASP A 246 -9.56 -17.25 -28.52
CA ASP A 246 -8.23 -17.47 -29.09
C ASP A 246 -8.23 -17.40 -30.64
N GLY A 247 -7.35 -16.56 -31.20
CA GLY A 247 -7.20 -16.32 -32.65
C GLY A 247 -8.08 -15.21 -33.26
N ALA A 248 -9.01 -14.62 -32.50
CA ALA A 248 -9.84 -13.52 -33.00
C ALA A 248 -9.03 -12.23 -33.31
N GLU A 249 -7.86 -12.06 -32.69
CA GLU A 249 -6.92 -10.95 -32.89
C GLU A 249 -6.31 -10.95 -34.32
N GLU A 250 -5.91 -12.12 -34.83
CA GLU A 250 -5.25 -12.27 -36.14
C GLU A 250 -6.20 -11.96 -37.31
N MET A 251 -7.47 -12.36 -37.20
CA MET A 251 -8.48 -12.03 -38.21
C MET A 251 -8.90 -10.55 -38.16
N ARG A 252 -8.82 -9.90 -36.99
CA ARG A 252 -9.09 -8.46 -36.85
C ARG A 252 -7.98 -7.62 -37.52
N GLN A 253 -6.72 -8.06 -37.46
CA GLN A 253 -5.61 -7.45 -38.22
C GLN A 253 -5.79 -7.63 -39.73
N ALA A 254 -6.11 -8.85 -40.20
CA ALA A 254 -6.33 -9.10 -41.63
C ALA A 254 -7.55 -8.37 -42.21
N ARG A 255 -8.61 -8.16 -41.41
CA ARG A 255 -9.80 -7.36 -41.80
C ARG A 255 -9.57 -5.86 -41.67
N GLY A 256 -8.72 -5.44 -40.72
CA GLY A 256 -8.33 -4.05 -40.50
C GLY A 256 -7.59 -3.46 -41.70
N GLU A 257 -6.68 -4.21 -42.32
CA GLU A 257 -5.93 -3.77 -43.51
C GLU A 257 -6.84 -3.51 -44.73
N VAL A 258 -7.90 -4.31 -44.91
CA VAL A 258 -8.89 -4.12 -45.98
C VAL A 258 -9.82 -2.94 -45.69
N ALA A 259 -10.21 -2.75 -44.42
CA ALA A 259 -11.02 -1.62 -44.00
C ALA A 259 -10.25 -0.28 -44.12
N GLU A 260 -8.96 -0.24 -43.78
CA GLU A 260 -8.11 0.95 -43.99
C GLU A 260 -7.98 1.32 -45.47
N ALA A 261 -7.85 0.34 -46.37
CA ALA A 261 -7.80 0.60 -47.81
C ALA A 261 -9.11 1.20 -48.36
N VAL A 262 -10.26 0.73 -47.87
CA VAL A 262 -11.59 1.25 -48.27
C VAL A 262 -11.87 2.62 -47.64
N THR A 263 -11.41 2.85 -46.41
CA THR A 263 -11.56 4.13 -45.70
C THR A 263 -10.65 5.21 -46.30
N ALA A 264 -9.45 4.85 -46.75
CA ALA A 264 -8.56 5.74 -47.49
C ALA A 264 -9.15 6.15 -48.86
N ALA A 265 -9.79 5.21 -49.57
CA ALA A 265 -10.47 5.51 -50.84
C ALA A 265 -11.72 6.41 -50.65
N ARG A 266 -12.43 6.25 -49.53
CA ARG A 266 -13.60 7.07 -49.18
C ARG A 266 -13.21 8.47 -48.70
N ALA A 267 -12.14 8.59 -47.91
CA ALA A 267 -11.58 9.88 -47.47
C ALA A 267 -11.09 10.73 -48.66
N GLN A 268 -10.55 10.09 -49.71
CA GLN A 268 -10.13 10.77 -50.93
C GLN A 268 -11.32 11.29 -51.77
N LYS A 269 -12.49 10.64 -51.66
CA LYS A 269 -13.74 11.10 -52.29
C LYS A 269 -14.43 12.20 -51.49
N GLU A 270 -14.44 12.10 -50.16
CA GLU A 270 -15.03 13.10 -49.25
C GLU A 270 -14.20 14.41 -49.21
N ALA A 271 -12.88 14.35 -49.43
CA ALA A 271 -12.02 15.53 -49.59
C ALA A 271 -12.34 16.34 -50.86
N LEU A 272 -12.75 15.67 -51.96
CA LEU A 272 -13.18 16.32 -53.20
C LEU A 272 -14.58 16.95 -53.09
N GLU A 273 -15.44 16.44 -52.19
CA GLU A 273 -16.78 16.99 -51.93
C GLU A 273 -16.76 18.14 -50.91
N ALA A 274 -15.79 18.18 -50.00
CA ALA A 274 -15.62 19.24 -49.00
C ALA A 274 -15.25 20.61 -49.61
N GLU A 275 -14.48 20.63 -50.71
CA GLU A 275 -14.12 21.85 -51.44
C GLU A 275 -15.33 22.54 -52.11
N ALA A 276 -16.42 21.80 -52.35
CA ALA A 276 -17.65 22.33 -52.95
C ALA A 276 -18.62 22.93 -51.91
N VAL A 277 -18.51 22.54 -50.63
CA VAL A 277 -19.45 22.94 -49.56
C VAL A 277 -19.02 24.25 -48.87
N GLU A 278 -17.72 24.56 -48.86
CA GLU A 278 -17.18 25.79 -48.24
C GLU A 278 -17.48 27.06 -49.07
N ALA A 279 -17.91 26.91 -50.32
CA ALA A 279 -18.38 28.00 -51.16
C ALA A 279 -19.82 28.48 -50.84
N ALA A 280 -20.63 27.69 -50.12
CA ALA A 280 -22.05 27.98 -49.89
C ALA A 280 -22.36 28.62 -48.51
N ALA A 281 -21.42 28.63 -47.56
CA ALA A 281 -21.67 29.06 -46.18
C ALA A 281 -21.33 30.52 -45.86
N ARG A 282 -21.25 31.41 -46.86
CA ARG A 282 -21.05 32.87 -46.68
C ARG A 282 -22.33 33.72 -46.74
N GLY A 283 -23.50 33.12 -46.95
CA GLY A 283 -24.77 33.84 -47.17
C GLY A 283 -25.71 34.01 -45.97
N ALA A 284 -25.59 33.20 -44.92
CA ALA A 284 -26.66 33.05 -43.91
C ALA A 284 -26.37 33.69 -42.54
N ARG A 285 -25.69 34.84 -42.52
CA ARG A 285 -25.34 35.54 -41.25
C ARG A 285 -25.81 36.98 -41.17
N ARG A 286 -26.92 37.34 -41.85
CA ARG A 286 -27.35 38.75 -41.98
C ARG A 286 -28.83 39.08 -41.76
N VAL A 287 -29.68 38.19 -41.23
CA VAL A 287 -31.12 38.52 -41.10
C VAL A 287 -31.77 38.30 -39.72
N LEU A 288 -31.16 37.60 -38.77
CA LEU A 288 -31.83 37.41 -37.46
C LEU A 288 -31.08 38.04 -36.28
N LEU A 289 -30.74 39.31 -36.48
CA LEU A 289 -30.46 40.27 -35.42
C LEU A 289 -31.40 41.48 -35.59
N ALA A 290 -32.70 41.24 -35.38
CA ALA A 290 -33.71 42.28 -35.29
C ALA A 290 -34.90 41.74 -34.48
N MET A 291 -34.90 41.99 -33.17
CA MET A 291 -36.00 42.05 -32.18
C MET A 291 -35.36 41.88 -30.77
N LEU A 292 -34.64 42.88 -30.24
CA LEU A 292 -35.11 43.82 -29.18
C LEU A 292 -35.75 43.06 -27.99
N ALA A 293 -35.12 42.88 -26.81
CA ALA A 293 -34.62 43.82 -25.79
C ALA A 293 -35.68 44.77 -25.21
N LEU A 294 -36.10 44.61 -23.94
CA LEU A 294 -36.63 45.67 -23.06
C LEU A 294 -36.60 45.29 -21.54
N THR A 295 -35.63 45.89 -20.82
CA THR A 295 -35.64 46.50 -19.44
C THR A 295 -35.83 45.71 -18.10
N PRO A 296 -35.29 46.24 -16.96
CA PRO A 296 -34.91 45.53 -15.70
C PRO A 296 -35.68 46.02 -14.41
N PRO A 297 -35.08 46.06 -13.18
CA PRO A 297 -35.16 45.17 -11.99
C PRO A 297 -36.11 45.68 -10.84
N PRO A 298 -36.30 44.99 -9.66
CA PRO A 298 -35.45 45.21 -8.48
C PRO A 298 -35.33 44.03 -7.45
N THR A 299 -34.33 44.09 -6.56
CA THR A 299 -34.25 43.44 -5.23
C THR A 299 -34.96 44.34 -4.17
N PRO A 300 -35.20 43.99 -2.88
CA PRO A 300 -34.74 42.84 -2.04
C PRO A 300 -35.83 42.21 -1.11
N LEU A 301 -35.40 41.25 -0.25
CA LEU A 301 -35.94 40.82 1.06
C LEU A 301 -36.48 39.37 1.22
N VAL A 302 -35.71 38.57 1.98
CA VAL A 302 -36.09 37.85 3.22
C VAL A 302 -37.38 37.03 3.21
N HIS A 303 -37.31 35.69 3.21
CA HIS A 303 -37.57 34.81 4.38
C HIS A 303 -37.55 33.30 4.03
N CYS A 304 -37.41 32.51 5.09
CA CYS A 304 -37.21 31.06 5.18
C CYS A 304 -38.24 30.15 4.49
N ALA A 305 -37.71 29.00 4.06
CA ALA A 305 -38.24 27.64 4.14
C ALA A 305 -39.58 27.32 3.47
N THR A 306 -39.48 26.51 2.42
CA THR A 306 -40.18 25.21 2.35
C THR A 306 -39.35 24.25 1.49
N HIS A 307 -39.04 23.09 2.05
CA HIS A 307 -38.49 21.93 1.35
C HIS A 307 -39.39 21.56 0.17
N THR A 308 -38.85 21.61 -1.04
CA THR A 308 -39.34 20.81 -2.17
C THR A 308 -38.37 19.66 -2.35
N GLU A 309 -38.82 18.45 -2.02
CA GLU A 309 -38.15 17.19 -2.34
C GLU A 309 -37.88 17.13 -3.84
N ALA A 310 -36.61 17.14 -4.21
CA ALA A 310 -36.18 16.77 -5.54
C ALA A 310 -36.16 15.24 -5.62
N ALA A 311 -36.83 14.68 -6.62
CA ALA A 311 -36.79 13.26 -6.94
C ALA A 311 -35.35 12.69 -6.95
N PRO A 312 -35.12 11.48 -6.40
CA PRO A 312 -33.79 10.88 -6.40
C PRO A 312 -33.37 10.54 -7.84
N LYS A 313 -32.26 11.13 -8.29
CA LYS A 313 -31.67 10.86 -9.61
C LYS A 313 -31.00 9.48 -9.61
N SER A 314 -31.18 8.74 -10.70
CA SER A 314 -30.77 7.34 -10.96
C SER A 314 -29.29 6.96 -10.76
N GLY A 315 -28.40 7.87 -10.34
CA GLY A 315 -26.95 7.62 -10.16
C GLY A 315 -26.56 7.00 -8.82
N THR A 316 -27.31 7.27 -7.74
CA THR A 316 -26.93 6.88 -6.37
C THR A 316 -27.02 5.38 -6.10
N VAL A 317 -27.93 4.66 -6.75
CA VAL A 317 -28.11 3.20 -6.56
C VAL A 317 -26.97 2.40 -7.20
N PHE A 318 -26.52 2.82 -8.39
CA PHE A 318 -25.45 2.17 -9.14
C PHE A 318 -24.09 2.26 -8.41
N VAL A 319 -23.78 3.46 -7.92
CA VAL A 319 -22.57 3.75 -7.12
C VAL A 319 -22.59 2.98 -5.80
N SER A 320 -23.75 2.91 -5.14
CA SER A 320 -23.90 2.19 -3.87
C SER A 320 -23.69 0.67 -4.03
N GLU A 321 -24.21 0.07 -5.10
CA GLU A 321 -24.00 -1.36 -5.37
C GLU A 321 -22.54 -1.67 -5.73
N ALA A 322 -21.89 -0.81 -6.53
CA ALA A 322 -20.48 -0.98 -6.85
C ALA A 322 -19.59 -0.87 -5.60
N LEU A 323 -19.88 0.09 -4.73
CA LEU A 323 -19.18 0.26 -3.45
C LEU A 323 -19.36 -0.97 -2.55
N ARG A 324 -20.59 -1.47 -2.39
CA ARG A 324 -20.87 -2.66 -1.59
C ARG A 324 -20.09 -3.88 -2.08
N ARG A 325 -20.03 -4.10 -3.40
CA ARG A 325 -19.21 -5.17 -4.01
C ARG A 325 -17.71 -4.95 -3.76
N ALA A 326 -17.24 -3.71 -3.83
CA ALA A 326 -15.85 -3.38 -3.57
C ALA A 326 -15.47 -3.65 -2.11
N GLU A 327 -16.34 -3.29 -1.16
CA GLU A 327 -16.13 -3.58 0.27
C GLU A 327 -16.02 -5.06 0.53
N GLU A 328 -16.91 -5.88 -0.05
CA GLU A 328 -16.86 -7.33 0.08
C GLU A 328 -15.54 -7.91 -0.48
N ARG A 329 -15.12 -7.46 -1.68
CA ARG A 329 -13.86 -7.88 -2.31
C ARG A 329 -12.65 -7.52 -1.46
N VAL A 330 -12.53 -6.25 -1.04
CA VAL A 330 -11.40 -5.74 -0.26
C VAL A 330 -11.33 -6.42 1.11
N ASN A 331 -12.45 -6.51 1.84
CA ASN A 331 -12.47 -7.11 3.17
C ASN A 331 -12.15 -8.63 3.12
N THR A 332 -12.63 -9.34 2.09
CA THR A 332 -12.32 -10.76 1.88
C THR A 332 -10.83 -10.95 1.56
N ALA A 333 -10.28 -10.14 0.66
CA ALA A 333 -8.87 -10.21 0.27
C ALA A 333 -7.94 -9.92 1.46
N TYR A 334 -8.29 -8.93 2.30
CA TYR A 334 -7.54 -8.60 3.52
C TYR A 334 -7.59 -9.72 4.55
N THR A 335 -8.77 -10.33 4.72
CA THR A 335 -8.95 -11.46 5.66
C THR A 335 -8.08 -12.63 5.25
N ARG A 336 -8.10 -13.02 3.96
CA ARG A 336 -7.24 -14.07 3.40
C ARG A 336 -5.76 -13.77 3.59
N SER A 337 -5.33 -12.53 3.33
CA SER A 337 -3.93 -12.14 3.51
C SER A 337 -3.50 -12.25 4.98
N ARG A 338 -4.34 -11.83 5.93
CA ARG A 338 -4.05 -11.97 7.37
C ARG A 338 -3.96 -13.44 7.80
N GLU A 339 -4.89 -14.27 7.33
CA GLU A 339 -4.89 -15.71 7.61
C GLU A 339 -3.65 -16.39 7.00
N ARG A 340 -3.26 -16.01 5.78
CA ARG A 340 -2.08 -16.56 5.12
C ARG A 340 -0.80 -16.14 5.82
N THR A 341 -0.64 -14.85 6.18
CA THR A 341 0.50 -14.39 6.97
C THR A 341 0.58 -15.17 8.27
N LYS A 342 -0.55 -15.39 8.97
CA LYS A 342 -0.58 -16.21 10.19
C LYS A 342 -0.12 -17.66 9.91
N ALA A 343 -0.62 -18.29 8.85
CA ALA A 343 -0.25 -19.67 8.50
C ALA A 343 1.22 -19.82 8.11
N ALA A 344 1.78 -18.90 7.30
CA ALA A 344 3.20 -18.91 6.93
C ALA A 344 4.14 -18.79 8.15
N LEU A 345 3.67 -18.10 9.19
CA LEU A 345 4.39 -17.94 10.45
C LEU A 345 4.27 -19.19 11.33
N ASP A 346 3.09 -19.81 11.41
CA ASP A 346 2.89 -21.08 12.11
C ASP A 346 3.74 -22.22 11.48
N GLU A 347 4.00 -22.14 10.16
CA GLU A 347 4.84 -23.06 9.38
C GLU A 347 6.36 -22.82 9.55
N GLY A 348 6.80 -21.74 10.20
CA GLY A 348 8.23 -21.43 10.47
C GLY A 348 9.11 -21.13 9.24
N SER A 349 8.53 -21.00 8.05
CA SER A 349 9.25 -20.83 6.77
C SER A 349 8.88 -19.52 6.06
N LEU A 350 9.51 -18.40 6.47
CA LEU A 350 9.37 -17.13 5.75
C LEU A 350 10.13 -17.16 4.42
N SER A 351 9.45 -16.90 3.31
CA SER A 351 10.08 -16.74 1.99
C SER A 351 10.65 -15.32 1.79
N PRO A 352 11.54 -15.10 0.80
CA PRO A 352 12.03 -13.77 0.42
C PRO A 352 10.91 -12.77 0.09
N SER A 353 9.79 -13.26 -0.45
CA SER A 353 8.61 -12.45 -0.76
C SER A 353 7.85 -12.04 0.51
N ASP A 354 7.80 -12.90 1.52
CA ASP A 354 7.21 -12.56 2.82
C ASP A 354 8.02 -11.47 3.53
N LEU A 355 9.36 -11.52 3.44
CA LEU A 355 10.25 -10.51 3.98
C LEU A 355 10.09 -9.16 3.31
N LEU A 356 10.03 -9.14 1.97
CA LEU A 356 9.74 -7.92 1.23
C LEU A 356 8.36 -7.36 1.60
N THR A 357 7.37 -8.24 1.80
CA THR A 357 6.04 -7.85 2.22
C THR A 357 6.09 -7.20 3.61
N LEU A 358 6.74 -7.83 4.60
CA LEU A 358 6.89 -7.28 5.96
C LEU A 358 7.47 -5.86 5.96
N PHE A 359 8.42 -5.57 5.06
CA PHE A 359 9.06 -4.26 4.91
C PHE A 359 8.14 -3.18 4.35
N LYS A 360 7.25 -3.60 3.46
CA LYS A 360 6.36 -2.72 2.70
C LYS A 360 4.92 -2.75 3.20
N GLN A 361 4.64 -3.52 4.26
CA GLN A 361 3.31 -3.52 4.87
C GLN A 361 3.01 -2.13 5.46
N PRO A 362 1.80 -1.61 5.23
CA PRO A 362 1.41 -0.33 5.78
C PRO A 362 1.39 -0.38 7.32
N ALA A 363 2.05 0.61 7.93
CA ALA A 363 1.95 0.88 9.36
C ALA A 363 0.48 1.09 9.76
N PRO A 364 0.09 0.86 11.03
CA PRO A 364 -1.30 0.92 11.47
C PRO A 364 -2.07 2.17 11.01
N GLU A 365 -1.46 3.35 11.07
CA GLU A 365 -2.10 4.60 10.64
C GLU A 365 -2.21 4.67 9.10
N THR A 366 -1.18 4.23 8.38
CA THR A 366 -1.16 4.14 6.91
C THR A 366 -2.19 3.16 6.36
N ARG A 367 -2.56 2.10 7.11
CA ARG A 367 -3.59 1.13 6.69
C ARG A 367 -4.92 1.78 6.39
N SER A 368 -5.28 2.83 7.13
CA SER A 368 -6.54 3.55 6.90
C SER A 368 -6.52 4.29 5.56
N ALA A 369 -5.40 4.95 5.24
CA ALA A 369 -5.21 5.63 3.96
C ALA A 369 -5.17 4.65 2.78
N VAL A 370 -4.43 3.55 2.91
CA VAL A 370 -4.33 2.49 1.90
C VAL A 370 -5.68 1.83 1.67
N ARG A 371 -6.40 1.46 2.73
CA ARG A 371 -7.73 0.83 2.63
C ARG A 371 -8.73 1.75 1.94
N ALA A 372 -8.76 3.04 2.30
CA ALA A 372 -9.64 4.00 1.66
C ALA A 372 -9.36 4.10 0.15
N ALA A 373 -8.07 4.20 -0.22
CA ALA A 373 -7.66 4.30 -1.62
C ALA A 373 -7.94 3.00 -2.41
N GLU A 374 -7.68 1.83 -1.83
CA GLU A 374 -7.96 0.55 -2.48
C GLU A 374 -9.46 0.31 -2.65
N LEU A 375 -10.28 0.74 -1.69
CA LEU A 375 -11.73 0.67 -1.80
C LEU A 375 -12.24 1.57 -2.93
N LEU A 376 -11.72 2.80 -3.03
CA LEU A 376 -12.03 3.70 -4.15
C LEU A 376 -11.62 3.10 -5.50
N ASP A 377 -10.38 2.62 -5.62
CA ASP A 377 -9.83 2.02 -6.83
C ASP A 377 -10.63 0.78 -7.29
N ASN A 378 -10.98 -0.12 -6.35
CA ASN A 378 -11.82 -1.29 -6.65
C ASN A 378 -13.26 -0.88 -7.01
N THR A 379 -13.82 0.15 -6.38
CA THR A 379 -15.17 0.63 -6.69
C THR A 379 -15.23 1.20 -8.10
N VAL A 380 -14.25 2.02 -8.48
CA VAL A 380 -14.14 2.58 -9.84
C VAL A 380 -13.98 1.48 -10.88
N GLU A 381 -13.18 0.44 -10.59
CA GLU A 381 -13.02 -0.72 -11.47
C GLU A 381 -14.32 -1.53 -11.60
N ILE A 382 -15.09 -1.72 -10.52
CA ILE A 382 -16.40 -2.37 -10.59
C ILE A 382 -17.39 -1.52 -11.39
N ILE A 383 -17.39 -0.21 -11.20
CA ILE A 383 -18.22 0.72 -11.98
C ILE A 383 -17.91 0.55 -13.46
N ARG A 384 -16.63 0.51 -13.84
CA ARG A 384 -16.21 0.22 -15.21
C ARG A 384 -16.79 -1.12 -15.69
N GLN A 385 -16.63 -2.19 -14.93
CA GLN A 385 -17.17 -3.51 -15.29
C GLN A 385 -18.71 -3.52 -15.44
N MET A 386 -19.43 -2.73 -14.65
CA MET A 386 -20.89 -2.68 -14.67
C MET A 386 -21.45 -1.83 -15.82
N VAL A 387 -20.74 -0.79 -16.27
CA VAL A 387 -21.18 0.05 -17.42
C VAL A 387 -20.77 -0.57 -18.75
N TYR A 388 -19.59 -1.20 -18.85
CA TYR A 388 -19.06 -1.63 -20.13
C TYR A 388 -19.39 -3.09 -20.47
N THR A 389 -20.37 -3.29 -21.36
CA THR A 389 -20.31 -4.37 -22.36
C THR A 389 -19.35 -3.90 -23.48
N GLN A 390 -18.48 -4.77 -23.99
CA GLN A 390 -17.24 -4.53 -24.76
C GLN A 390 -17.29 -3.62 -26.04
N GLU A 391 -18.31 -2.80 -26.28
CA GLU A 391 -18.44 -1.95 -27.48
C GLU A 391 -18.19 -0.44 -27.27
N MET A 392 -17.82 0.03 -26.07
CA MET A 392 -17.51 1.45 -25.85
C MET A 392 -16.11 1.67 -25.28
N GLU A 393 -15.14 2.01 -26.15
CA GLU A 393 -13.91 2.70 -25.74
C GLU A 393 -14.26 4.11 -25.25
N LEU A 394 -14.62 4.25 -23.97
CA LEU A 394 -14.66 5.56 -23.34
C LEU A 394 -13.26 5.88 -22.82
N LYS A 395 -12.61 6.86 -23.45
CA LYS A 395 -11.33 7.42 -23.02
C LYS A 395 -11.41 8.13 -21.66
N ASN A 396 -12.58 8.22 -21.02
CA ASN A 396 -12.76 8.98 -19.79
C ASN A 396 -13.89 8.46 -18.87
N ILE A 397 -13.52 7.79 -17.76
CA ILE A 397 -14.44 7.35 -16.68
C ILE A 397 -15.19 8.54 -16.05
N THR A 398 -14.62 9.75 -16.16
CA THR A 398 -15.19 10.99 -15.61
C THR A 398 -16.48 11.43 -16.29
N GLU A 399 -16.82 10.83 -17.44
CA GLU A 399 -18.11 11.06 -18.11
C GLU A 399 -19.25 10.20 -17.53
N LEU A 400 -18.93 9.16 -16.75
CA LEU A 400 -19.91 8.24 -16.16
C LEU A 400 -20.38 8.64 -14.76
N LEU A 401 -19.54 9.33 -13.99
CA LEU A 401 -19.81 9.70 -12.61
C LEU A 401 -19.98 11.20 -12.50
N THR A 402 -21.10 11.65 -11.92
CA THR A 402 -21.30 13.07 -11.66
C THR A 402 -20.34 13.53 -10.56
N PRO A 403 -20.02 14.84 -10.46
CA PRO A 403 -19.26 15.37 -9.34
C PRO A 403 -19.85 14.98 -7.97
N GLN A 404 -21.18 14.87 -7.88
CA GLN A 404 -21.88 14.43 -6.68
C GLN A 404 -21.62 12.95 -6.38
N ASP A 405 -21.60 12.08 -7.39
CA ASP A 405 -21.27 10.66 -7.23
C ASP A 405 -19.81 10.48 -6.76
N LEU A 406 -18.89 11.27 -7.31
CA LEU A 406 -17.48 11.26 -6.91
C LEU A 406 -17.27 11.74 -5.47
N GLN A 407 -18.00 12.77 -5.06
CA GLN A 407 -18.00 13.24 -3.68
C GLN A 407 -18.55 12.17 -2.73
N ALA A 408 -19.70 11.56 -3.08
CA ALA A 408 -20.30 10.48 -2.30
C ALA A 408 -19.37 9.26 -2.18
N LEU A 409 -18.67 8.90 -3.26
CA LEU A 409 -17.64 7.85 -3.25
C LEU A 409 -16.48 8.20 -2.33
N ALA A 410 -15.94 9.42 -2.41
CA ALA A 410 -14.84 9.82 -1.53
C ALA A 410 -15.25 9.88 -0.05
N GLU A 411 -16.49 10.24 0.24
CA GLU A 411 -17.06 10.19 1.59
C GLU A 411 -17.20 8.75 2.09
N ALA A 412 -17.85 7.90 1.31
CA ALA A 412 -18.15 6.53 1.69
C ALA A 412 -16.89 5.65 1.80
N THR A 413 -15.88 5.89 0.96
CA THR A 413 -14.60 5.18 1.02
C THR A 413 -13.67 5.69 2.13
N GLY A 414 -13.94 6.86 2.70
CA GLY A 414 -13.07 7.54 3.68
C GLY A 414 -11.94 8.36 3.06
N CYS A 415 -11.85 8.46 1.73
CA CYS A 415 -10.85 9.28 1.02
C CYS A 415 -11.01 10.78 1.27
N SER A 416 -12.24 11.26 1.51
CA SER A 416 -12.52 12.64 1.91
C SER A 416 -11.76 13.03 3.20
N THR A 417 -11.73 12.13 4.18
CA THR A 417 -11.00 12.34 5.45
C THR A 417 -9.50 12.38 5.24
N GLN A 418 -8.95 11.53 4.37
CA GLN A 418 -7.51 11.48 4.10
C GLN A 418 -7.00 12.71 3.34
N THR A 419 -7.86 13.32 2.52
CA THR A 419 -7.52 14.46 1.66
C THR A 419 -7.88 15.80 2.28
N ARG A 420 -8.59 15.81 3.41
CA ARG A 420 -8.97 17.02 4.13
C ARG A 420 -7.72 17.72 4.68
N PRO A 421 -7.47 18.99 4.33
CA PRO A 421 -6.37 19.74 4.92
C PRO A 421 -6.51 19.84 6.45
N PRO A 422 -5.45 19.51 7.22
CA PRO A 422 -5.49 19.67 8.66
C PRO A 422 -5.54 21.15 9.06
N HIS A 423 -6.09 21.42 10.26
CA HIS A 423 -6.03 22.75 10.84
C HIS A 423 -4.60 23.04 11.31
N CYS A 424 -3.99 24.08 10.74
CA CYS A 424 -2.65 24.51 11.12
C CYS A 424 -2.71 25.55 12.23
N GLY A 425 -2.17 25.20 13.40
CA GLY A 425 -2.06 26.14 14.53
C GLY A 425 -1.24 27.38 14.16
N LEU A 426 -1.63 28.52 14.75
CA LEU A 426 -0.97 29.82 14.56
C LEU A 426 -0.09 30.19 15.76
N SER A 427 0.09 29.29 16.72
CA SER A 427 0.91 29.58 17.89
C SER A 427 2.38 29.75 17.50
N CYS A 428 3.15 30.37 18.40
CA CYS A 428 4.58 30.47 18.19
C CYS A 428 5.24 29.08 18.15
N LEU A 429 4.78 28.12 18.97
CA LEU A 429 5.32 26.76 19.01
C LEU A 429 5.05 25.99 17.70
N ASP A 430 3.88 26.15 17.08
CA ASP A 430 3.56 25.59 15.74
C ASP A 430 4.48 26.16 14.64
N SER A 431 5.01 27.36 14.88
CA SER A 431 5.97 28.00 13.99
C SER A 431 7.42 27.57 14.28
N LYS A 432 7.69 27.06 15.49
CA LYS A 432 9.02 26.69 15.99
C LYS A 432 9.37 25.23 15.70
N TYR A 433 8.39 24.33 15.78
CA TYR A 433 8.60 22.87 15.62
C TYR A 433 7.78 22.29 14.46
N ARG A 434 8.34 21.26 13.84
CA ARG A 434 7.67 20.47 12.80
C ARG A 434 6.61 19.57 13.43
N SER A 435 5.48 19.38 12.76
CA SER A 435 4.61 18.23 13.04
C SER A 435 5.37 16.92 12.77
N ILE A 436 4.94 15.80 13.37
CA ILE A 436 5.53 14.49 13.09
C ILE A 436 5.20 14.01 11.66
N THR A 437 4.02 14.38 11.16
CA THR A 437 3.56 13.95 9.83
C THR A 437 4.09 14.81 8.70
N GLY A 438 4.84 15.89 8.97
CA GLY A 438 5.24 16.89 7.96
C GLY A 438 4.12 17.86 7.54
N ALA A 439 2.87 17.61 7.96
CA ALA A 439 1.75 18.50 7.69
C ALA A 439 1.95 19.90 8.27
N CYS A 440 1.30 20.90 7.67
CA CYS A 440 1.40 22.32 8.04
C CYS A 440 2.80 22.94 7.88
N ASN A 441 3.73 22.26 7.21
CA ASN A 441 4.96 22.90 6.74
C ASN A 441 4.60 24.07 5.82
N ASN A 442 3.87 23.79 4.75
CA ASN A 442 3.31 24.82 3.90
C ASN A 442 1.95 25.30 4.45
N ARG A 443 1.82 26.61 4.73
CA ARG A 443 0.57 27.17 5.28
C ARG A 443 -0.55 27.34 4.25
N LYS A 444 -0.21 27.50 2.97
CA LYS A 444 -1.18 27.59 1.87
C LYS A 444 -1.59 26.21 1.38
N PHE A 445 -0.71 25.23 1.51
CA PHE A 445 -0.92 23.84 1.11
C PHE A 445 -0.58 22.88 2.26
N PRO A 446 -1.42 22.75 3.30
CA PRO A 446 -1.09 22.03 4.53
C PRO A 446 -0.63 20.57 4.37
N LEU A 447 -1.00 19.91 3.27
CA LEU A 447 -0.63 18.51 2.98
C LEU A 447 0.64 18.37 2.11
N TRP A 448 1.22 19.46 1.62
CA TRP A 448 2.45 19.38 0.82
C TRP A 448 3.63 18.88 1.66
N GLY A 449 4.13 17.71 1.29
CA GLY A 449 5.22 17.01 1.96
C GLY A 449 4.79 16.20 3.19
N ALA A 450 3.48 16.11 3.46
CA ALA A 450 2.97 15.33 4.58
C ALA A 450 2.98 13.82 4.28
N SER A 451 3.12 13.00 5.33
CA SER A 451 3.01 11.55 5.24
C SER A 451 1.60 11.11 4.85
N ASN A 452 1.51 9.94 4.21
CA ASN A 452 0.28 9.39 3.65
C ASN A 452 -0.40 10.33 2.63
N THR A 453 0.41 10.97 1.79
CA THR A 453 -0.07 11.77 0.64
C THR A 453 0.50 11.24 -0.68
N PRO A 454 -0.15 11.48 -1.82
CA PRO A 454 0.37 11.02 -3.11
C PRO A 454 1.70 11.70 -3.47
N TYR A 455 2.56 10.97 -4.16
CA TYR A 455 3.75 11.55 -4.79
C TYR A 455 3.39 12.68 -5.75
N ALA A 456 4.32 13.61 -5.98
CA ALA A 456 4.19 14.57 -7.06
C ALA A 456 4.41 13.89 -8.43
N ARG A 457 3.68 14.35 -9.45
CA ARG A 457 3.92 13.99 -10.86
C ARG A 457 4.52 15.18 -11.59
N TRP A 458 5.71 15.00 -12.17
CA TRP A 458 6.32 15.99 -13.07
C TRP A 458 6.00 15.76 -14.54
N LEU A 459 5.60 14.52 -14.87
CA LEU A 459 5.04 14.13 -16.16
C LEU A 459 3.77 13.31 -15.88
N PRO A 460 2.79 13.31 -16.79
CA PRO A 460 1.62 12.43 -16.69
C PRO A 460 2.02 10.96 -16.54
N ALA A 461 1.20 10.18 -15.85
CA ALA A 461 1.39 8.74 -15.74
C ALA A 461 1.07 8.05 -17.07
N GLU A 462 1.86 7.05 -17.44
CA GLU A 462 1.64 6.20 -18.61
C GLU A 462 1.26 4.79 -18.16
N TYR A 463 0.01 4.41 -18.37
CA TYR A 463 -0.55 3.08 -18.05
C TYR A 463 -1.07 2.40 -19.32
N ASP A 464 -1.15 1.06 -19.30
CA ASP A 464 -1.59 0.27 -20.45
C ASP A 464 -3.04 0.57 -20.86
N ASP A 465 -3.89 0.91 -19.91
CA ASP A 465 -5.26 1.34 -20.15
C ASP A 465 -5.45 2.86 -19.98
N GLY A 466 -4.34 3.61 -19.86
CA GLY A 466 -4.37 5.04 -19.57
C GLY A 466 -4.85 5.41 -18.16
N PHE A 467 -5.13 4.42 -17.30
CA PHE A 467 -5.73 4.65 -15.99
C PHE A 467 -4.96 3.99 -14.84
N SER A 468 -4.85 2.66 -14.82
CA SER A 468 -4.29 1.94 -13.67
C SER A 468 -3.56 0.64 -13.99
N LEU A 469 -3.72 0.06 -15.19
CA LEU A 469 -3.00 -1.16 -15.56
C LEU A 469 -1.53 -0.82 -15.87
N PRO A 470 -0.55 -1.42 -15.16
CA PRO A 470 0.88 -1.16 -15.37
C PRO A 470 1.33 -1.27 -16.82
N ARG A 471 2.41 -0.59 -17.18
CA ARG A 471 3.04 -0.80 -18.50
C ARG A 471 3.52 -2.23 -18.66
N GLY A 472 3.24 -2.86 -19.79
CA GLY A 472 3.60 -4.26 -20.02
C GLY A 472 2.74 -5.24 -19.22
N TRP A 473 1.55 -4.82 -18.78
CA TRP A 473 0.53 -5.73 -18.26
C TRP A 473 0.04 -6.64 -19.39
N ASN A 474 -0.28 -6.09 -20.56
CA ASN A 474 -0.49 -6.93 -21.74
C ASN A 474 0.86 -7.12 -22.46
N SER A 475 1.37 -8.36 -22.49
CA SER A 475 2.66 -8.70 -23.12
C SER A 475 2.69 -8.45 -24.63
N GLU A 476 1.53 -8.43 -25.29
CA GLU A 476 1.40 -8.21 -26.73
C GLU A 476 1.19 -6.73 -27.08
N LYS A 477 0.94 -5.88 -26.07
CA LYS A 477 0.72 -4.46 -26.31
C LYS A 477 2.02 -3.80 -26.80
N LEU A 478 1.91 -3.14 -27.95
CA LEU A 478 2.99 -2.35 -28.51
C LEU A 478 3.06 -0.97 -27.84
N HIS A 479 4.25 -0.62 -27.40
CA HIS A 479 4.65 0.72 -26.98
C HIS A 479 5.60 1.26 -28.04
N HIS A 480 5.27 2.40 -28.66
CA HIS A 480 6.09 2.97 -29.73
C HIS A 480 6.51 1.96 -30.82
N GLY A 481 5.61 1.01 -31.16
CA GLY A 481 5.83 -0.02 -32.19
C GLY A 481 6.49 -1.32 -31.72
N PHE A 482 6.86 -1.46 -30.43
CA PHE A 482 7.54 -2.64 -29.89
C PHE A 482 6.92 -3.12 -28.57
N THR A 483 6.98 -4.41 -28.29
CA THR A 483 6.64 -4.94 -26.96
C THR A 483 7.71 -4.57 -25.93
N LEU A 484 7.32 -4.45 -24.66
CA LEU A 484 8.29 -4.21 -23.58
C LEU A 484 8.99 -5.53 -23.19
N PRO A 485 10.31 -5.53 -22.98
CA PRO A 485 11.03 -6.75 -22.63
C PRO A 485 10.65 -7.23 -21.22
N PRO A 486 10.71 -8.56 -20.95
CA PRO A 486 10.67 -9.08 -19.59
C PRO A 486 11.77 -8.44 -18.74
N VAL A 487 11.40 -7.87 -17.58
CA VAL A 487 12.34 -7.12 -16.74
C VAL A 487 13.50 -7.96 -16.24
N ARG A 488 13.29 -9.28 -16.06
CA ARG A 488 14.33 -10.23 -15.67
C ARG A 488 15.38 -10.44 -16.76
N ARG A 489 14.96 -10.46 -18.02
CA ARG A 489 15.90 -10.52 -19.15
C ARG A 489 16.80 -9.28 -19.19
N VAL A 490 16.22 -8.10 -18.99
CA VAL A 490 16.98 -6.84 -18.90
C VAL A 490 17.98 -6.88 -17.73
N SER A 491 17.56 -7.37 -16.56
CA SER A 491 18.44 -7.57 -15.41
C SER A 491 19.64 -8.46 -15.73
N HIS A 492 19.38 -9.64 -16.31
CA HIS A 492 20.42 -10.62 -16.60
C HIS A 492 21.38 -10.17 -17.72
N GLU A 493 20.88 -9.56 -18.80
CA GLU A 493 21.71 -9.23 -19.97
C GLU A 493 22.50 -7.91 -19.84
N VAL A 494 21.99 -6.98 -19.03
CA VAL A 494 22.55 -5.62 -18.91
C VAL A 494 23.13 -5.34 -17.52
N LEU A 495 22.44 -5.74 -16.45
CA LEU A 495 22.75 -5.28 -15.09
C LEU A 495 23.65 -6.26 -14.32
N TYR A 496 23.48 -7.57 -14.54
CA TYR A 496 24.18 -8.62 -13.83
C TYR A 496 25.71 -8.47 -13.88
N THR A 497 26.35 -8.56 -12.71
CA THR A 497 27.79 -8.54 -12.54
C THR A 497 28.19 -9.53 -11.47
N ARG A 498 29.19 -10.39 -11.75
CA ARG A 498 29.78 -11.27 -10.74
C ARG A 498 30.47 -10.46 -9.64
N ASN A 499 30.42 -10.95 -8.41
CA ASN A 499 30.99 -10.27 -7.24
C ASN A 499 32.49 -9.96 -7.40
N GLU A 500 33.25 -10.84 -8.05
CA GLU A 500 34.69 -10.69 -8.27
C GLU A 500 35.04 -9.67 -9.37
N ASN A 501 34.04 -9.31 -10.19
CA ASN A 501 34.21 -8.46 -11.38
C ASN A 501 33.67 -7.04 -11.17
N ILE A 502 33.62 -6.54 -9.94
CA ILE A 502 33.21 -5.16 -9.67
C ILE A 502 34.39 -4.19 -9.73
N SER A 503 34.12 -2.94 -10.10
CA SER A 503 35.07 -1.83 -9.91
C SER A 503 34.83 -1.15 -8.57
N LEU A 504 35.92 -0.72 -7.92
CA LEU A 504 35.89 -0.02 -6.64
C LEU A 504 36.02 1.49 -6.87
N ASP A 505 35.37 2.26 -6.01
CA ASP A 505 35.45 3.71 -6.03
C ASP A 505 36.75 4.18 -5.36
N GLU A 506 37.59 4.89 -6.12
CA GLU A 506 38.86 5.42 -5.62
C GLU A 506 38.71 6.76 -4.88
N SER A 507 37.56 7.43 -4.98
CA SER A 507 37.33 8.75 -4.37
C SER A 507 36.49 8.67 -3.10
N TYR A 508 35.60 7.69 -2.98
CA TYR A 508 34.59 7.66 -1.91
C TYR A 508 34.54 6.34 -1.14
N SER A 509 34.23 6.44 0.14
CA SER A 509 34.03 5.29 1.03
C SER A 509 32.62 4.71 0.89
N HIS A 510 32.42 3.53 1.45
CA HIS A 510 31.11 2.89 1.51
C HIS A 510 30.10 3.69 2.36
N MET A 511 30.56 4.51 3.30
CA MET A 511 29.70 5.42 4.08
C MET A 511 28.90 6.38 3.20
N LEU A 512 29.42 6.76 2.02
CA LEU A 512 28.66 7.59 1.07
C LEU A 512 27.42 6.86 0.55
N VAL A 513 27.53 5.56 0.27
CA VAL A 513 26.43 4.72 -0.19
C VAL A 513 25.39 4.58 0.91
N GLU A 514 25.84 4.24 2.12
CA GLU A 514 24.98 4.04 3.28
C GLU A 514 24.20 5.32 3.65
N TRP A 515 24.84 6.49 3.55
CA TRP A 515 24.17 7.78 3.79
C TRP A 515 23.12 8.10 2.72
N GLY A 516 23.34 7.67 1.47
CA GLY A 516 22.34 7.79 0.41
C GLY A 516 21.05 7.06 0.76
N GLN A 517 21.17 5.80 1.21
CA GLN A 517 20.02 5.00 1.65
C GLN A 517 19.39 5.55 2.93
N TRP A 518 20.21 6.03 3.89
CA TRP A 518 19.72 6.69 5.10
C TRP A 518 18.81 7.87 4.78
N ILE A 519 19.19 8.70 3.81
CA ILE A 519 18.41 9.85 3.38
C ILE A 519 17.22 9.45 2.50
N ASP A 520 17.33 8.41 1.67
CA ASP A 520 16.18 7.85 0.92
C ASP A 520 15.06 7.46 1.88
N HIS A 521 15.45 6.80 2.98
CA HIS A 521 14.52 6.36 4.01
C HIS A 521 13.87 7.52 4.79
N ASP A 522 14.40 8.74 4.70
CA ASP A 522 13.83 9.95 5.31
C ASP A 522 12.89 10.69 4.35
N LEU A 523 12.88 10.33 3.06
CA LEU A 523 12.18 11.05 2.01
C LEU A 523 10.99 10.28 1.46
N ASP A 524 11.16 8.98 1.22
CA ASP A 524 10.09 8.17 0.65
C ASP A 524 10.01 6.71 1.14
N LEU A 525 8.76 6.27 1.28
CA LEU A 525 8.38 4.89 1.54
C LEU A 525 7.07 4.62 0.82
N THR A 526 7.15 3.81 -0.24
CA THR A 526 5.94 3.33 -0.93
C THR A 526 5.44 2.04 -0.26
N PRO A 527 4.28 2.04 0.43
CA PRO A 527 3.69 0.81 0.91
C PRO A 527 3.17 -0.04 -0.24
N GLN A 528 3.19 -1.36 -0.06
CA GLN A 528 2.52 -2.30 -0.96
C GLN A 528 1.03 -2.38 -0.64
N SER A 529 0.25 -2.90 -1.59
CA SER A 529 -1.14 -3.30 -1.34
C SER A 529 -1.23 -4.11 -0.05
N ALA A 530 -2.19 -3.78 0.81
CA ALA A 530 -2.35 -4.49 2.07
C ALA A 530 -2.85 -5.93 1.87
N SER A 531 -3.39 -6.23 0.69
CA SER A 531 -3.70 -7.60 0.28
C SER A 531 -2.57 -8.22 -0.53
N THR A 532 -2.19 -9.43 -0.12
CA THR A 532 -1.38 -10.41 -0.85
C THR A 532 -2.22 -11.34 -1.75
N ALA A 533 -3.55 -11.20 -1.72
CA ALA A 533 -4.48 -11.97 -2.54
C ALA A 533 -5.15 -11.08 -3.60
N ALA A 534 -5.36 -11.61 -4.80
CA ALA A 534 -6.08 -10.92 -5.86
C ALA A 534 -7.51 -10.57 -5.42
N PHE A 535 -7.89 -9.29 -5.55
CA PHE A 535 -9.18 -8.80 -5.06
C PHE A 535 -10.39 -9.49 -5.72
N HIS A 536 -10.26 -9.87 -7.00
CA HIS A 536 -11.34 -10.50 -7.76
C HIS A 536 -11.38 -12.03 -7.60
N SER A 537 -10.24 -12.70 -7.74
CA SER A 537 -10.17 -14.17 -7.82
C SER A 537 -9.74 -14.83 -6.51
N GLY A 538 -9.17 -14.08 -5.56
CA GLY A 538 -8.60 -14.64 -4.34
C GLY A 538 -7.25 -15.33 -4.50
N VAL A 539 -6.67 -15.29 -5.69
CA VAL A 539 -5.38 -15.92 -5.99
C VAL A 539 -4.29 -15.31 -5.11
N ASP A 540 -3.50 -16.15 -4.45
CA ASP A 540 -2.37 -15.72 -3.63
C ASP A 540 -1.18 -15.35 -4.53
N CYS A 541 -0.79 -14.08 -4.53
CA CYS A 541 0.30 -13.59 -5.39
C CYS A 541 1.68 -14.15 -4.99
N SER A 542 1.83 -14.67 -3.76
CA SER A 542 3.08 -15.26 -3.29
C SER A 542 3.32 -16.67 -3.85
N ARG A 543 2.26 -17.33 -4.32
CA ARG A 543 2.29 -18.73 -4.79
C ARG A 543 1.81 -18.91 -6.23
N SER A 544 1.44 -17.82 -6.91
CA SER A 544 0.89 -17.87 -8.25
C SER A 544 1.53 -16.84 -9.16
N CYS A 545 1.82 -17.27 -10.38
CA CYS A 545 2.25 -16.40 -11.47
C CYS A 545 1.07 -15.77 -12.23
N THR A 546 -0.15 -15.89 -11.70
CA THR A 546 -1.33 -15.27 -12.31
C THR A 546 -1.26 -13.75 -12.17
N GLN A 547 -1.36 -13.06 -13.30
CA GLN A 547 -1.42 -11.61 -13.34
C GLN A 547 -2.84 -11.08 -13.08
N ARG A 548 -3.15 -10.75 -11.83
CA ARG A 548 -4.44 -10.19 -11.38
C ARG A 548 -4.21 -9.26 -10.21
N SER A 549 -4.70 -8.02 -10.26
CA SER A 549 -4.45 -7.02 -9.20
C SER A 549 -4.77 -7.56 -7.79
N PRO A 550 -3.86 -7.43 -6.81
CA PRO A 550 -2.60 -6.67 -6.85
C PRO A 550 -1.36 -7.48 -7.28
N CYS A 551 -1.53 -8.71 -7.79
CA CYS A 551 -0.44 -9.54 -8.33
C CYS A 551 0.03 -9.01 -9.69
N PHE A 552 1.32 -8.68 -9.79
CA PHE A 552 1.98 -8.31 -11.06
C PHE A 552 3.35 -9.01 -11.18
N PRO A 553 3.35 -10.36 -11.23
CA PRO A 553 4.55 -11.18 -11.08
C PRO A 553 5.59 -10.93 -12.17
N ILE A 554 6.87 -11.06 -11.80
CA ILE A 554 7.99 -10.92 -12.73
C ILE A 554 8.23 -12.28 -13.38
N GLN A 555 7.91 -12.39 -14.68
CA GLN A 555 8.11 -13.62 -15.45
C GLN A 555 9.60 -13.96 -15.57
N ILE A 556 9.95 -15.23 -15.36
CA ILE A 556 11.30 -15.76 -15.55
C ILE A 556 11.41 -16.30 -16.98
N PRO A 557 12.32 -15.80 -17.83
CA PRO A 557 12.54 -16.36 -19.16
C PRO A 557 12.93 -17.84 -19.12
N GLU A 558 12.54 -18.62 -20.13
CA GLU A 558 12.86 -20.07 -20.20
C GLU A 558 14.37 -20.34 -20.19
N ASP A 559 15.15 -19.43 -20.79
CA ASP A 559 16.61 -19.49 -20.87
C ASP A 559 17.34 -18.98 -19.61
N ASP A 560 16.59 -18.52 -18.60
CA ASP A 560 17.18 -18.04 -17.34
C ASP A 560 17.74 -19.20 -16.51
N PRO A 561 18.94 -19.08 -15.91
CA PRO A 561 19.49 -20.13 -15.03
C PRO A 561 18.56 -20.54 -13.87
N ARG A 562 17.65 -19.66 -13.44
CA ARG A 562 16.65 -19.93 -12.39
C ARG A 562 15.51 -20.84 -12.85
N SER A 563 15.30 -21.01 -14.16
CA SER A 563 14.23 -21.85 -14.74
C SER A 563 14.47 -23.37 -14.55
N CYS A 564 15.64 -23.76 -14.03
CA CYS A 564 15.99 -25.16 -13.75
C CYS A 564 15.13 -25.81 -12.63
N GLY A 565 14.26 -25.06 -11.95
CA GLY A 565 13.26 -25.55 -11.00
C GLY A 565 11.84 -25.19 -11.46
N GLU A 566 10.79 -25.77 -10.85
CA GLU A 566 9.36 -25.55 -11.15
C GLU A 566 8.86 -24.09 -10.93
N VAL A 567 9.72 -23.08 -11.09
CA VAL A 567 9.47 -21.67 -10.78
C VAL A 567 9.35 -20.86 -12.06
N GLU A 568 8.11 -20.46 -12.39
CA GLU A 568 7.79 -19.69 -13.60
C GLU A 568 7.96 -18.17 -13.42
N CYS A 569 7.91 -17.67 -12.17
CA CYS A 569 7.98 -16.23 -11.89
C CYS A 569 8.51 -15.91 -10.49
N MET A 570 8.93 -14.65 -10.30
CA MET A 570 9.13 -14.07 -8.97
C MET A 570 7.88 -13.29 -8.53
N PRO A 571 7.39 -13.47 -7.28
CA PRO A 571 6.27 -12.70 -6.76
C PRO A 571 6.54 -11.19 -6.76
N PHE A 572 5.53 -10.42 -7.15
CA PHE A 572 5.56 -8.96 -7.08
C PHE A 572 4.16 -8.43 -6.79
N PHE A 573 4.08 -7.59 -5.77
CA PHE A 573 2.86 -6.92 -5.33
C PHE A 573 2.90 -5.47 -5.77
N ARG A 574 1.81 -5.03 -6.39
CA ARG A 574 1.61 -3.63 -6.78
C ARG A 574 1.65 -2.70 -5.56
N SER A 575 2.18 -1.50 -5.77
CA SER A 575 2.19 -0.45 -4.75
C SER A 575 0.76 -0.03 -4.41
N ALA A 576 0.52 0.31 -3.14
CA ALA A 576 -0.78 0.79 -2.70
C ALA A 576 -1.16 2.09 -3.43
N PRO A 577 -2.43 2.24 -3.82
CA PRO A 577 -2.92 3.48 -4.41
C PRO A 577 -3.03 4.59 -3.36
N ALA A 578 -3.13 5.83 -3.82
CA ALA A 578 -3.54 6.98 -3.03
C ALA A 578 -4.97 7.41 -3.42
N CYS A 579 -5.67 8.06 -2.49
CA CYS A 579 -7.07 8.51 -2.65
C CYS A 579 -7.30 9.60 -3.72
N VAL A 580 -6.28 10.05 -4.45
CA VAL A 580 -6.39 11.14 -5.44
C VAL A 580 -5.55 10.83 -6.67
N GLY A 581 -6.18 10.86 -7.85
CA GLY A 581 -5.54 10.81 -9.16
C GLY A 581 -5.49 12.18 -9.84
N GLY A 582 -4.31 12.60 -10.28
CA GLY A 582 -4.03 13.56 -11.36
C GLY A 582 -4.77 14.91 -11.41
N GLY A 583 -4.19 15.94 -10.79
CA GLY A 583 -4.38 17.34 -11.16
C GLY A 583 -3.12 18.16 -10.79
N GLU A 584 -2.60 18.95 -11.72
CA GLU A 584 -1.47 19.86 -11.47
C GLU A 584 -1.82 20.82 -10.32
N GLY A 585 -0.97 20.90 -9.28
CA GLY A 585 -0.96 21.97 -8.28
C GLY A 585 -2.26 22.23 -7.52
N GLN A 586 -2.28 22.00 -6.20
CA GLN A 586 -3.38 22.36 -5.28
C GLN A 586 -4.74 21.65 -5.45
N LEU A 587 -5.04 21.08 -6.62
CA LEU A 587 -6.41 20.75 -7.02
C LEU A 587 -6.73 19.26 -6.85
N GLY A 588 -6.22 18.57 -5.84
CA GLY A 588 -6.67 17.18 -5.54
C GLY A 588 -8.10 17.15 -5.01
N LEU A 589 -8.41 18.07 -4.08
CA LEU A 589 -9.78 18.30 -3.61
C LEU A 589 -10.63 18.98 -4.69
N VAL A 590 -10.02 19.84 -5.53
CA VAL A 590 -10.75 20.51 -6.61
C VAL A 590 -10.94 19.63 -7.84
N GLY A 591 -10.13 18.59 -8.05
CA GLY A 591 -10.40 17.53 -9.04
C GLY A 591 -11.63 16.73 -8.65
N LEU A 592 -11.81 16.49 -7.34
CA LEU A 592 -13.04 15.91 -6.78
C LEU A 592 -14.23 16.88 -6.86
N LEU A 593 -14.03 18.17 -6.53
CA LEU A 593 -15.06 19.22 -6.67
C LEU A 593 -15.34 19.62 -8.14
N SER A 594 -14.43 19.31 -9.08
CA SER A 594 -14.56 19.53 -10.54
C SER A 594 -14.93 18.25 -11.29
N GLY A 595 -15.20 17.15 -10.57
CA GLY A 595 -15.75 15.92 -11.14
C GLY A 595 -14.81 15.09 -12.02
N ARG A 596 -13.49 15.06 -11.75
CA ARG A 596 -12.55 14.25 -12.54
C ARG A 596 -11.65 13.34 -11.69
N LEU A 597 -11.77 12.03 -11.90
CA LEU A 597 -10.81 10.98 -11.51
C LEU A 597 -9.63 10.98 -12.50
N GLY A 598 -8.42 11.31 -12.02
CA GLY A 598 -7.19 11.09 -12.77
C GLY A 598 -6.66 9.64 -12.67
N PRO A 599 -5.56 9.32 -13.37
CA PRO A 599 -4.93 7.99 -13.32
C PRO A 599 -4.43 7.64 -11.92
N ARG A 600 -4.15 6.35 -11.70
CA ARG A 600 -3.67 5.80 -10.42
C ARG A 600 -2.40 6.52 -9.93
N GLU A 601 -2.45 7.01 -8.70
CA GLU A 601 -1.28 7.54 -7.99
C GLU A 601 -0.88 6.64 -6.83
N GLN A 602 0.40 6.64 -6.49
CA GLN A 602 0.95 5.89 -5.35
C GLN A 602 1.17 6.82 -4.15
N LEU A 603 1.07 6.23 -2.97
CA LEU A 603 1.20 6.92 -1.68
C LEU A 603 2.68 6.98 -1.25
N ASN A 604 3.11 8.12 -0.71
CA ASN A 604 4.27 8.18 0.19
C ASN A 604 3.77 8.07 1.64
N SER A 605 4.13 7.02 2.36
CA SER A 605 3.68 6.81 3.75
C SER A 605 4.49 7.58 4.79
N ILE A 606 5.55 8.28 4.38
CA ILE A 606 6.40 9.10 5.25
C ILE A 606 6.47 10.57 4.80
N SER A 607 6.98 11.42 5.69
CA SER A 607 7.25 12.83 5.42
C SER A 607 8.19 12.97 4.21
N SER A 608 7.99 13.98 3.37
CA SER A 608 8.90 14.26 2.24
C SER A 608 10.15 15.04 2.65
N PHE A 609 10.21 15.58 3.86
CA PHE A 609 11.29 16.49 4.27
C PHE A 609 12.49 15.71 4.81
N VAL A 610 13.70 16.24 4.62
CA VAL A 610 14.86 15.80 5.42
C VAL A 610 14.69 16.37 6.84
N ASP A 611 14.03 15.61 7.70
CA ASP A 611 13.67 16.00 9.06
C ASP A 611 13.92 14.92 10.12
N ALA A 612 14.72 13.90 9.77
CA ALA A 612 15.08 12.76 10.61
C ALA A 612 13.86 11.92 11.04
N SER A 613 12.85 11.83 10.17
CA SER A 613 11.70 10.92 10.32
C SER A 613 12.15 9.45 10.39
N VAL A 614 13.31 9.08 9.83
CA VAL A 614 13.98 7.78 10.05
C VAL A 614 14.27 7.47 11.52
N VAL A 615 14.47 8.50 12.34
CA VAL A 615 14.66 8.37 13.80
C VAL A 615 13.33 8.52 14.54
N TYR A 616 12.51 9.50 14.15
CA TYR A 616 11.36 9.94 14.95
C TYR A 616 10.00 9.37 14.51
N GLY A 617 9.94 8.73 13.36
CA GLY A 617 8.70 8.26 12.73
C GLY A 617 7.93 9.36 12.01
N SER A 618 7.00 8.93 11.16
CA SER A 618 6.11 9.79 10.36
C SER A 618 4.63 9.74 10.79
N SER A 619 4.34 9.13 11.94
CA SER A 619 3.01 9.13 12.57
C SER A 619 3.11 9.45 14.07
N ALA A 620 2.14 10.20 14.60
CA ALA A 620 2.14 10.60 16.00
C ALA A 620 2.15 9.41 16.98
N PRO A 621 1.39 8.31 16.76
CA PRO A 621 1.46 7.14 17.63
C PRO A 621 2.83 6.45 17.62
N LEU A 622 3.46 6.28 16.45
CA LEU A 622 4.80 5.70 16.35
C LEU A 622 5.83 6.58 17.08
N ALA A 623 5.82 7.88 16.82
CA ALA A 623 6.71 8.83 17.48
C ALA A 623 6.57 8.79 19.01
N MET A 624 5.34 8.71 19.52
CA MET A 624 5.08 8.57 20.95
C MET A 624 5.63 7.24 21.51
N ALA A 625 5.48 6.16 20.75
CA ALA A 625 5.91 4.81 21.14
C ALA A 625 7.42 4.56 20.97
N LEU A 626 8.16 5.48 20.35
CA LEU A 626 9.62 5.50 20.27
C LEU A 626 10.26 6.32 21.40
N ARG A 627 9.46 7.11 22.13
CA ARG A 627 9.93 7.95 23.24
C ARG A 627 9.97 7.19 24.55
N ASN A 628 10.92 7.56 25.42
CA ASN A 628 10.93 7.13 26.80
C ASN A 628 9.92 7.97 27.61
N GLN A 629 8.76 7.39 27.87
CA GLN A 629 7.66 8.03 28.62
C GLN A 629 7.88 8.04 30.14
N SER A 630 8.88 7.30 30.64
CA SER A 630 9.09 7.11 32.08
C SER A 630 9.84 8.26 32.75
N SER A 631 10.36 9.23 31.98
CA SER A 631 11.11 10.36 32.54
C SER A 631 10.86 11.66 31.78
N GLN A 632 10.97 12.81 32.47
CA GLN A 632 10.88 14.15 31.88
C GLN A 632 12.20 14.60 31.22
N ARG A 633 12.97 13.67 30.66
CA ARG A 633 14.30 13.95 30.08
C ARG A 633 14.29 14.06 28.56
N GLY A 634 13.13 13.90 27.92
CA GLY A 634 12.97 14.00 26.47
C GLY A 634 13.73 12.95 25.66
N LEU A 635 13.98 11.77 26.23
CA LEU A 635 14.78 10.70 25.62
C LEU A 635 13.95 9.82 24.67
N LEU A 636 14.61 9.18 23.72
CA LEU A 636 14.09 8.01 23.00
C LEU A 636 14.26 6.74 23.84
N ALA A 637 13.35 5.80 23.65
CA ALA A 637 13.39 4.49 24.28
C ALA A 637 14.61 3.70 23.78
N VAL A 638 15.19 2.89 24.68
CA VAL A 638 16.35 2.04 24.39
C VAL A 638 16.05 0.59 24.76
N ASN A 639 16.81 -0.33 24.18
CA ASN A 639 16.70 -1.75 24.50
C ASN A 639 16.94 -2.00 26.00
N GLN A 640 16.08 -2.81 26.62
CA GLN A 640 16.18 -3.19 28.03
C GLN A 640 16.83 -4.58 28.23
N HIS A 641 16.99 -5.33 27.15
CA HIS A 641 17.45 -6.73 27.19
C HIS A 641 18.89 -6.89 26.70
N ALA A 642 19.35 -6.00 25.81
CA ALA A 642 20.70 -6.03 25.26
C ALA A 642 21.34 -4.64 25.29
N SER A 643 22.65 -4.61 25.47
CA SER A 643 23.46 -3.40 25.33
C SER A 643 24.76 -3.71 24.61
N ASP A 644 25.30 -2.69 23.95
CA ASP A 644 26.58 -2.75 23.27
C ASP A 644 27.69 -2.36 24.26
N GLN A 645 28.00 -3.25 25.21
CA GLN A 645 28.93 -3.01 26.34
C GLN A 645 28.66 -1.67 27.05
N GLY A 646 27.41 -1.43 27.44
CA GLY A 646 26.97 -0.21 28.11
C GLY A 646 26.46 0.91 27.20
N LEU A 647 26.65 0.83 25.88
CA LEU A 647 26.00 1.72 24.92
C LEU A 647 24.62 1.18 24.50
N ALA A 648 23.68 2.08 24.21
CA ALA A 648 22.30 1.72 23.91
C ALA A 648 22.15 1.01 22.55
N TYR A 649 21.22 0.06 22.47
CA TYR A 649 20.61 -0.39 21.22
C TYR A 649 19.19 0.16 21.09
N LEU A 650 18.65 0.10 19.86
CA LEU A 650 17.23 0.32 19.61
C LEU A 650 16.38 -0.69 20.39
N PRO A 651 15.18 -0.31 20.86
CA PRO A 651 14.22 -1.26 21.42
C PRO A 651 13.91 -2.38 20.43
N TYR A 652 13.61 -3.58 20.91
CA TYR A 652 13.05 -4.62 20.06
C TYR A 652 11.60 -4.30 19.66
N LEU A 653 11.18 -4.80 18.50
CA LEU A 653 9.76 -4.94 18.20
C LEU A 653 9.13 -5.84 19.28
N GLN A 654 7.99 -5.43 19.83
CA GLN A 654 7.30 -6.25 20.83
C GLN A 654 6.91 -7.59 20.20
N SER A 655 7.21 -8.68 20.92
CA SER A 655 7.05 -10.06 20.47
C SER A 655 5.62 -10.33 19.98
N GLY A 656 5.43 -10.22 18.67
CA GLY A 656 4.39 -10.91 17.95
C GLY A 656 5.02 -12.09 17.21
N HIS A 657 4.21 -13.08 16.84
CA HIS A 657 4.64 -14.25 16.05
C HIS A 657 5.20 -13.91 14.64
N GLN A 658 5.57 -12.66 14.34
CA GLN A 658 5.82 -12.09 13.01
C GLN A 658 7.21 -11.43 12.84
N ASP A 659 8.22 -11.85 13.60
CA ASP A 659 9.53 -11.20 13.60
C ASP A 659 10.53 -11.92 12.68
N PRO A 660 10.91 -11.32 11.53
CA PRO A 660 11.84 -11.95 10.59
C PRO A 660 13.28 -12.07 11.11
N CYS A 661 13.63 -11.36 12.19
CA CYS A 661 14.95 -11.47 12.81
C CYS A 661 15.05 -12.61 13.84
N SER A 662 13.92 -13.14 14.35
CA SER A 662 13.87 -14.07 15.49
C SER A 662 14.24 -15.54 15.19
N ARG A 663 15.01 -15.81 14.13
CA ARG A 663 15.39 -17.19 13.78
C ARG A 663 16.45 -17.79 14.71
N PRO A 664 16.39 -19.09 15.03
CA PRO A 664 17.40 -19.77 15.84
C PRO A 664 18.78 -19.75 15.18
N ARG A 665 19.81 -19.79 16.01
CA ARG A 665 21.20 -19.49 15.66
C ARG A 665 21.94 -20.63 14.91
N ASN A 666 21.27 -21.76 14.60
CA ASN A 666 21.75 -22.89 13.78
C ASN A 666 20.63 -23.94 13.53
N ASP A 667 20.78 -24.79 12.49
CA ASP A 667 19.92 -25.94 12.12
C ASP A 667 19.89 -27.11 13.14
N SER A 668 20.53 -26.98 14.30
CA SER A 668 20.51 -28.00 15.36
C SER A 668 19.29 -27.78 16.26
N ALA A 669 18.30 -28.67 16.13
CA ALA A 669 16.95 -28.57 16.71
C ALA A 669 16.83 -28.62 18.26
N ASP A 670 17.93 -28.49 19.02
CA ASP A 670 17.97 -28.85 20.44
C ASP A 670 18.38 -27.72 21.42
N GLU A 671 18.46 -26.45 21.02
CA GLU A 671 18.71 -25.34 21.99
C GLU A 671 17.45 -24.57 22.41
N PRO A 672 17.33 -24.18 23.71
CA PRO A 672 16.16 -23.50 24.25
C PRO A 672 15.96 -22.09 23.67
N ALA A 673 14.69 -21.67 23.57
CA ALA A 673 14.22 -20.41 22.98
C ALA A 673 14.76 -19.09 23.58
N SER A 674 15.69 -19.13 24.54
CA SER A 674 16.24 -17.96 25.24
C SER A 674 17.32 -17.18 24.47
N ASN A 675 17.69 -17.62 23.25
CA ASN A 675 18.72 -17.02 22.40
C ASN A 675 18.17 -16.29 21.15
N THR A 676 16.87 -16.00 21.10
CA THR A 676 16.24 -15.35 19.94
C THR A 676 16.40 -13.81 20.01
N THR A 677 16.98 -13.20 18.98
CA THR A 677 17.08 -11.74 18.85
C THR A 677 15.96 -11.22 17.97
N SER A 678 15.23 -10.21 18.45
CA SER A 678 14.16 -9.59 17.68
C SER A 678 14.67 -8.48 16.74
N CYS A 679 13.88 -8.12 15.75
CA CYS A 679 14.12 -6.94 14.94
C CYS A 679 14.01 -5.67 15.80
N PHE A 680 14.75 -4.64 15.43
CA PHE A 680 14.73 -3.34 16.10
C PHE A 680 13.51 -2.50 15.69
N LYS A 681 12.98 -1.74 16.65
CA LYS A 681 11.93 -0.74 16.45
C LYS A 681 12.57 0.63 16.24
N ALA A 682 12.27 1.27 15.12
CA ALA A 682 12.80 2.58 14.73
C ALA A 682 11.69 3.47 14.12
N GLY A 683 12.06 4.68 13.69
CA GLY A 683 11.17 5.61 12.98
C GLY A 683 10.76 5.13 11.58
N ASP A 684 11.62 4.34 10.93
CA ASP A 684 11.35 3.72 9.63
C ASP A 684 11.29 2.19 9.74
N SER A 685 10.39 1.55 8.97
CA SER A 685 10.19 0.09 9.01
C SER A 685 11.36 -0.70 8.43
N ARG A 686 12.19 -0.07 7.59
CA ARG A 686 13.32 -0.69 6.91
C ARG A 686 14.61 -0.64 7.72
N ALA A 687 14.57 -0.18 8.98
CA ALA A 687 15.76 -0.12 9.84
C ALA A 687 16.49 -1.46 9.99
N ASN A 688 15.78 -2.59 9.79
CA ASN A 688 16.33 -3.93 9.90
C ASN A 688 16.81 -4.52 8.57
N GLU A 689 16.80 -3.75 7.47
CA GLU A 689 17.07 -4.24 6.12
C GLU A 689 18.36 -5.04 6.10
N HIS A 690 19.47 -4.39 6.43
CA HIS A 690 20.78 -4.98 6.61
C HIS A 690 21.52 -4.33 7.79
N LEU A 691 22.64 -4.93 8.20
CA LEU A 691 23.40 -4.51 9.38
C LEU A 691 23.94 -3.08 9.33
N GLY A 692 24.27 -2.55 8.14
CA GLY A 692 24.72 -1.16 7.98
C GLY A 692 23.65 -0.17 8.45
N MET A 693 22.41 -0.39 7.99
CA MET A 693 21.26 0.45 8.35
C MET A 693 20.94 0.34 9.84
N GLN A 694 20.99 -0.87 10.41
CA GLN A 694 20.80 -1.08 11.86
C GLN A 694 21.85 -0.33 12.70
N ALA A 695 23.10 -0.29 12.23
CA ALA A 695 24.18 0.44 12.88
C ALA A 695 23.95 1.96 12.84
N LEU A 696 23.52 2.53 11.70
CA LEU A 696 23.20 3.95 11.59
C LEU A 696 21.97 4.34 12.43
N HIS A 697 20.90 3.54 12.44
CA HIS A 697 19.74 3.82 13.30
C HIS A 697 20.12 3.80 14.78
N THR A 698 20.99 2.87 15.18
CA THR A 698 21.52 2.83 16.55
C THR A 698 22.39 4.05 16.85
N LEU A 699 23.23 4.49 15.91
CA LEU A 699 24.08 5.67 16.06
C LEU A 699 23.25 6.94 16.30
N PHE A 700 22.19 7.16 15.51
CA PHE A 700 21.37 8.37 15.63
C PHE A 700 20.37 8.34 16.81
N LEU A 701 19.96 7.15 17.26
CA LEU A 701 19.30 6.99 18.56
C LEU A 701 20.20 7.48 19.70
N ARG A 702 21.47 7.04 19.71
CA ARG A 702 22.45 7.44 20.72
C ARG A 702 22.69 8.95 20.67
N GLU A 703 22.82 9.53 19.47
CA GLU A 703 23.05 10.96 19.32
C GLU A 703 21.87 11.80 19.84
N HIS A 704 20.63 11.40 19.56
CA HIS A 704 19.47 12.07 20.16
C HIS A 704 19.54 12.02 21.70
N ASN A 705 19.77 10.85 22.29
CA ASN A 705 19.81 10.74 23.75
C ASN A 705 20.98 11.54 24.35
N ARG A 706 22.15 11.58 23.72
CA ARG A 706 23.28 12.40 24.15
C ARG A 706 22.93 13.89 24.16
N LEU A 707 22.38 14.39 23.05
CA LEU A 707 21.98 15.79 22.89
C LEU A 707 20.87 16.19 23.88
N ALA A 708 19.85 15.35 24.04
CA ALA A 708 18.75 15.60 24.97
C ALA A 708 19.25 15.75 26.42
N LEU A 709 20.20 14.91 26.83
CA LEU A 709 20.80 14.99 28.16
C LEU A 709 21.62 16.26 28.37
N GLU A 710 22.37 16.71 27.37
CA GLU A 710 23.16 17.94 27.45
C GLU A 710 22.26 19.18 27.42
N LEU A 711 21.24 19.21 26.57
CA LEU A 711 20.24 20.29 26.51
C LEU A 711 19.45 20.41 27.81
N GLY A 712 19.02 19.28 28.41
CA GLY A 712 18.32 19.29 29.69
C GLY A 712 19.19 19.78 30.86
N LYS A 713 20.51 19.50 30.83
CA LYS A 713 21.46 20.09 31.80
C LYS A 713 21.63 21.60 31.58
N LEU A 714 21.63 22.03 30.33
CA LEU A 714 21.84 23.43 29.96
C LEU A 714 20.63 24.31 30.28
N ASN A 715 19.42 23.75 30.15
CA ASN A 715 18.13 24.40 30.34
C ASN A 715 17.23 23.59 31.30
N PRO A 716 17.49 23.63 32.63
CA PRO A 716 16.76 22.81 33.61
C PRO A 716 15.26 23.11 33.71
N HIS A 717 14.82 24.27 33.22
CA HIS A 717 13.43 24.70 33.21
C HIS A 717 12.61 24.12 32.05
N TRP A 718 13.24 23.45 31.09
CA TRP A 718 12.53 22.81 29.98
C TRP A 718 11.82 21.53 30.41
N SER A 719 10.61 21.32 29.91
CA SER A 719 9.90 20.05 30.06
C SER A 719 10.53 18.96 29.18
N GLY A 720 10.19 17.70 29.46
CA GLY A 720 10.62 16.57 28.62
C GLY A 720 10.17 16.72 27.15
N GLU A 721 9.01 17.32 26.90
CA GLU A 721 8.54 17.65 25.54
C GLU A 721 9.43 18.69 24.87
N THR A 722 9.79 19.76 25.57
CA THR A 722 10.66 20.82 25.03
C THR A 722 12.04 20.26 24.69
N ILE A 723 12.62 19.46 25.57
CA ILE A 723 13.92 18.80 25.33
C ILE A 723 13.84 17.90 24.09
N TYR A 724 12.79 17.09 23.98
CA TYR A 724 12.57 16.22 22.82
C TYR A 724 12.48 17.02 21.51
N GLN A 725 11.67 18.08 21.48
CA GLN A 725 11.45 18.89 20.26
C GLN A 725 12.68 19.70 19.86
N GLU A 726 13.42 20.30 20.80
CA GLU A 726 14.67 21.00 20.50
C GLU A 726 15.74 20.03 20.00
N THR A 727 15.84 18.86 20.61
CA THR A 727 16.77 17.81 20.16
C THR A 727 16.42 17.31 18.77
N ARG A 728 15.13 17.02 18.51
CA ARG A 728 14.63 16.60 17.19
C ARG A 728 14.89 17.67 16.13
N LYS A 729 14.62 18.94 16.45
CA LYS A 729 14.87 20.08 15.56
C LYS A 729 16.35 20.22 15.22
N LEU A 730 17.23 20.10 16.21
CA LEU A 730 18.68 20.09 16.02
C LEU A 730 19.11 18.92 15.13
N LEU A 731 18.65 17.69 15.41
CA LEU A 731 19.06 16.52 14.66
C LEU A 731 18.56 16.55 13.20
N GLY A 732 17.35 17.06 12.96
CA GLY A 732 16.86 17.32 11.60
C GLY A 732 17.74 18.33 10.85
N ALA A 733 18.19 19.41 11.51
CA ALA A 733 19.13 20.35 10.92
C ALA A 733 20.51 19.72 10.63
N VAL A 734 21.00 18.82 11.49
CA VAL A 734 22.22 18.05 11.24
C VAL A 734 22.08 17.20 9.98
N HIS A 735 20.96 16.51 9.78
CA HIS A 735 20.70 15.74 8.56
C HIS A 735 20.70 16.64 7.32
N GLN A 736 20.05 17.82 7.39
CA GLN A 736 20.06 18.80 6.31
C GLN A 736 21.48 19.30 5.98
N VAL A 737 22.30 19.61 6.99
CA VAL A 737 23.67 20.07 6.78
C VAL A 737 24.51 18.98 6.11
N LEU A 738 24.54 17.77 6.67
CA LEU A 738 25.34 16.67 6.11
C LEU A 738 24.91 16.34 4.68
N THR A 739 23.61 16.34 4.39
CA THR A 739 23.10 16.01 3.06
C THR A 739 23.46 17.08 2.03
N TRP A 740 23.19 18.37 2.28
CA TRP A 740 23.45 19.42 1.28
C TRP A 740 24.92 19.83 1.18
N ARG A 741 25.67 19.79 2.29
CA ARG A 741 27.08 20.19 2.32
C ARG A 741 28.00 19.06 1.89
N ASP A 742 27.74 17.83 2.35
CA ASP A 742 28.71 16.74 2.23
C ASP A 742 28.25 15.70 1.19
N TYR A 743 26.98 15.28 1.18
CA TYR A 743 26.53 14.23 0.28
C TYR A 743 26.28 14.73 -1.16
N LEU A 744 25.38 15.69 -1.35
CA LEU A 744 24.90 16.10 -2.69
C LEU A 744 26.01 16.60 -3.63
N PRO A 745 27.02 17.37 -3.19
CA PRO A 745 28.10 17.79 -4.08
C PRO A 745 28.93 16.62 -4.64
N ARG A 746 29.06 15.51 -3.90
CA ARG A 746 29.78 14.30 -4.34
C ARG A 746 28.95 13.47 -5.33
N ILE A 747 27.63 13.50 -5.18
CA ILE A 747 26.72 12.84 -6.10
C ILE A 747 26.58 13.61 -7.41
N LEU A 748 26.27 14.91 -7.34
CA LEU A 748 26.01 15.75 -8.52
C LEU A 748 27.31 16.20 -9.23
N GLY A 749 28.44 16.16 -8.54
CA GLY A 749 29.72 16.64 -9.04
C GLY A 749 29.91 18.16 -8.92
N PRO A 750 31.16 18.63 -8.98
CA PRO A 750 31.53 20.04 -8.74
C PRO A 750 30.92 21.02 -9.73
N ASP A 751 30.69 20.62 -10.98
CA ASP A 751 30.17 21.53 -12.02
C ASP A 751 28.64 21.65 -11.97
N SER A 752 27.94 20.52 -11.77
CA SER A 752 26.48 20.51 -11.79
C SER A 752 25.86 20.91 -10.45
N SER A 753 26.51 20.60 -9.32
CA SER A 753 26.01 20.95 -7.99
C SER A 753 25.67 22.45 -7.82
N PRO A 754 26.59 23.41 -8.06
CA PRO A 754 26.28 24.83 -7.86
C PRO A 754 25.23 25.36 -8.84
N ARG A 755 25.10 24.77 -10.03
CA ARG A 755 24.09 25.13 -11.03
C ARG A 755 22.70 24.65 -10.64
N LEU A 756 22.60 23.41 -10.17
CA LEU A 756 21.33 22.75 -9.83
C LEU A 756 20.86 23.10 -8.41
N LEU A 757 21.80 23.31 -7.49
CA LEU A 757 21.59 23.68 -6.10
C LEU A 757 22.29 25.02 -5.80
N PRO A 758 21.86 26.14 -6.40
CA PRO A 758 22.45 27.44 -6.12
C PRO A 758 22.29 27.81 -4.64
N PRO A 759 23.06 28.79 -4.10
CA PRO A 759 22.95 29.24 -2.73
C PRO A 759 21.50 29.49 -2.29
N TYR A 760 21.19 29.16 -1.04
CA TYR A 760 19.83 29.28 -0.51
C TYR A 760 19.36 30.75 -0.52
N ALA A 761 18.21 31.00 -1.15
CA ALA A 761 17.64 32.34 -1.32
C ALA A 761 16.41 32.60 -0.44
N GLY A 762 16.19 31.76 0.58
CA GLY A 762 15.01 31.83 1.45
C GLY A 762 13.87 30.89 1.04
N TYR A 763 12.93 30.71 1.97
CA TYR A 763 11.78 29.83 1.83
C TYR A 763 10.80 30.35 0.77
N ARG A 764 10.36 29.47 -0.12
CA ARG A 764 9.43 29.74 -1.21
C ARG A 764 8.14 28.93 -1.01
N PRO A 765 7.02 29.55 -0.60
CA PRO A 765 5.77 28.83 -0.30
C PRO A 765 5.09 28.23 -1.55
N LEU A 766 5.57 28.51 -2.76
CA LEU A 766 5.08 27.91 -4.01
C LEU A 766 6.01 26.82 -4.55
N ALA A 767 7.16 26.57 -3.93
CA ALA A 767 7.98 25.41 -4.25
C ALA A 767 7.32 24.17 -3.64
N ASP A 768 6.95 23.21 -4.48
CA ASP A 768 6.31 21.96 -4.06
C ASP A 768 7.37 21.00 -3.46
N PRO A 769 7.36 20.75 -2.14
CA PRO A 769 8.35 19.92 -1.48
C PRO A 769 8.00 18.43 -1.51
N ARG A 770 6.89 18.02 -2.14
CA ARG A 770 6.55 16.60 -2.25
C ARG A 770 7.64 15.86 -3.02
N ILE A 771 7.93 14.62 -2.60
CA ILE A 771 8.74 13.72 -3.41
C ILE A 771 8.01 13.41 -4.71
N ALA A 772 8.72 13.55 -5.84
CA ALA A 772 8.22 13.17 -7.14
C ALA A 772 8.24 11.64 -7.29
N ASN A 773 7.23 11.09 -7.98
CA ASN A 773 7.12 9.65 -8.17
C ASN A 773 8.38 9.07 -8.84
N VAL A 774 8.90 9.74 -9.87
CA VAL A 774 10.16 9.38 -10.55
C VAL A 774 11.38 9.41 -9.63
N PHE A 775 11.39 10.26 -8.61
CA PHE A 775 12.50 10.34 -7.65
C PHE A 775 12.56 9.07 -6.80
N ALA A 776 11.45 8.76 -6.12
CA ALA A 776 11.29 7.60 -5.21
C ALA A 776 11.42 6.25 -5.93
N THR A 777 11.05 6.19 -7.19
CA THR A 777 10.94 4.92 -7.93
C THR A 777 12.06 4.65 -8.91
N ALA A 778 12.78 5.68 -9.33
CA ALA A 778 13.88 5.55 -10.28
C ALA A 778 15.09 6.39 -9.88
N ALA A 779 14.98 7.71 -9.83
CA ALA A 779 16.16 8.57 -9.81
C ALA A 779 17.06 8.33 -8.59
N PHE A 780 16.52 8.22 -7.38
CA PHE A 780 17.34 8.05 -6.18
C PHE A 780 17.81 6.60 -5.96
N ARG A 781 17.19 5.65 -6.66
CA ARG A 781 17.61 4.25 -6.73
C ARG A 781 18.87 4.01 -7.58
N PHE A 782 19.50 5.06 -8.10
CA PHE A 782 20.85 4.94 -8.68
C PHE A 782 21.85 4.38 -7.66
N ALA A 783 21.61 4.58 -6.36
CA ALA A 783 22.48 4.08 -5.30
C ALA A 783 22.61 2.54 -5.32
N HIS A 784 21.61 1.81 -5.85
CA HIS A 784 21.67 0.34 -5.94
C HIS A 784 22.85 -0.18 -6.77
N VAL A 785 23.32 0.57 -7.78
CA VAL A 785 24.52 0.20 -8.57
C VAL A 785 25.84 0.58 -7.90
N THR A 786 25.79 1.14 -6.69
CA THR A 786 26.97 1.53 -5.88
C THR A 786 27.16 0.66 -4.62
N ILE A 787 26.28 -0.31 -4.40
CA ILE A 787 26.33 -1.24 -3.27
C ILE A 787 27.42 -2.30 -3.49
N GLN A 788 28.16 -2.60 -2.42
CA GLN A 788 29.19 -3.64 -2.39
C GLN A 788 28.56 -5.02 -2.15
N PRO A 789 29.12 -6.11 -2.70
CA PRO A 789 28.65 -7.46 -2.43
C PRO A 789 29.05 -7.97 -1.03
N GLN A 790 29.94 -7.26 -0.32
CA GLN A 790 30.40 -7.63 1.00
C GLN A 790 30.19 -6.48 1.97
N LEU A 791 29.75 -6.80 3.19
CA LEU A 791 29.71 -5.88 4.32
C LEU A 791 30.95 -6.11 5.19
N PHE A 792 31.79 -5.08 5.28
CA PHE A 792 33.07 -5.16 5.96
C PHE A 792 32.95 -4.96 7.47
N ARG A 793 33.66 -5.79 8.23
CA ARG A 793 33.71 -5.72 9.70
C ARG A 793 35.15 -5.69 10.17
N LEU A 794 35.57 -4.55 10.72
CA LEU A 794 36.97 -4.30 11.04
C LEU A 794 37.20 -4.18 12.55
N ASP A 795 38.33 -4.68 13.02
CA ASP A 795 38.76 -4.55 14.41
C ASP A 795 39.23 -3.11 14.74
N GLN A 796 39.69 -2.89 15.97
CA GLN A 796 40.18 -1.59 16.44
C GLN A 796 41.42 -1.07 15.70
N ASN A 797 42.16 -1.95 15.01
CA ASN A 797 43.32 -1.62 14.20
C ASN A 797 42.94 -1.46 12.71
N TYR A 798 41.64 -1.38 12.40
CA TYR A 798 41.13 -1.25 11.03
C TYR A 798 41.54 -2.43 10.13
N SER A 799 41.75 -3.60 10.73
CA SER A 799 42.07 -4.85 10.04
C SER A 799 40.85 -5.78 10.05
N GLN A 800 40.83 -6.80 9.16
CA GLN A 800 39.76 -7.79 9.15
C GLN A 800 39.60 -8.41 10.54
N SER A 801 38.39 -8.34 11.10
CA SER A 801 38.17 -8.82 12.46
C SER A 801 38.26 -10.36 12.51
N PRO A 802 39.21 -10.94 13.28
CA PRO A 802 39.31 -12.39 13.39
C PRO A 802 38.11 -13.02 14.10
N ALA A 803 37.53 -12.28 15.06
CA ALA A 803 36.36 -12.74 15.81
C ALA A 803 35.05 -12.59 15.02
N HIS A 804 34.97 -11.57 14.16
CA HIS A 804 33.75 -11.20 13.43
C HIS A 804 34.08 -10.88 11.96
N PRO A 805 34.42 -11.87 11.12
CA PRO A 805 34.93 -11.65 9.76
C PRO A 805 33.92 -10.93 8.86
N SER A 806 34.37 -10.25 7.81
CA SER A 806 33.45 -9.64 6.83
C SER A 806 32.51 -10.67 6.18
N ILE A 807 31.26 -10.28 5.88
CA ILE A 807 30.22 -11.20 5.39
C ILE A 807 29.67 -10.76 4.03
N GLN A 808 29.15 -11.72 3.26
CA GLN A 808 28.42 -11.41 2.05
C GLN A 808 27.14 -10.64 2.37
N LEU A 809 26.74 -9.74 1.48
CA LEU A 809 25.60 -8.85 1.71
C LEU A 809 24.31 -9.64 2.01
N HIS A 810 24.05 -10.74 1.30
CA HIS A 810 22.84 -11.55 1.55
C HIS A 810 22.75 -12.11 2.98
N GLN A 811 23.88 -12.27 3.67
CA GLN A 811 23.96 -12.77 5.06
C GLN A 811 23.73 -11.68 6.11
N SER A 812 23.66 -10.42 5.68
CA SER A 812 23.45 -9.27 6.56
C SER A 812 21.96 -8.91 6.70
N PHE A 813 21.11 -9.38 5.77
CA PHE A 813 19.71 -9.02 5.78
C PHE A 813 18.99 -9.59 7.01
N PHE A 814 18.18 -8.80 7.70
CA PHE A 814 17.37 -9.21 8.88
C PHE A 814 18.16 -9.88 10.02
N SER A 815 19.46 -9.62 10.11
CA SER A 815 20.36 -10.38 10.99
C SER A 815 20.70 -9.63 12.26
N SER A 816 19.70 -9.07 12.97
CA SER A 816 19.92 -8.23 14.17
C SER A 816 20.75 -8.91 15.26
N TRP A 817 20.67 -10.24 15.35
CA TRP A 817 21.51 -11.05 16.24
C TRP A 817 23.02 -10.85 16.00
N ARG A 818 23.45 -10.59 14.76
CA ARG A 818 24.86 -10.30 14.46
C ARG A 818 25.29 -8.97 15.05
N LEU A 819 24.44 -7.95 15.03
CA LEU A 819 24.74 -6.69 15.69
C LEU A 819 24.89 -6.91 17.21
N VAL A 820 23.95 -7.62 17.83
CA VAL A 820 23.92 -7.84 19.28
C VAL A 820 25.05 -8.74 19.76
N HIS A 821 25.39 -9.79 19.02
CA HIS A 821 26.30 -10.85 19.48
C HIS A 821 27.64 -10.93 18.74
N GLU A 822 27.82 -10.21 17.62
CA GLU A 822 29.06 -10.23 16.82
C GLU A 822 29.75 -8.85 16.77
N GLY A 823 29.94 -8.24 17.94
CA GLY A 823 30.84 -7.09 18.12
C GLY A 823 30.22 -5.70 18.09
N GLY A 824 28.90 -5.59 17.96
CA GLY A 824 28.18 -4.32 18.05
C GLY A 824 28.36 -3.40 16.85
N VAL A 825 28.19 -2.10 17.09
CA VAL A 825 28.18 -1.07 16.03
C VAL A 825 29.58 -0.78 15.49
N ASP A 826 30.60 -0.81 16.35
CA ASP A 826 31.94 -0.30 16.01
C ASP A 826 32.59 -1.01 14.80
N PRO A 827 32.59 -2.36 14.68
CA PRO A 827 33.24 -3.03 13.56
C PRO A 827 32.62 -2.71 12.21
N LEU A 828 31.28 -2.52 12.19
CA LEU A 828 30.53 -2.15 11.00
C LEU A 828 30.87 -0.72 10.59
N ILE A 829 30.82 0.24 11.52
CA ILE A 829 31.15 1.64 11.21
C ILE A 829 32.59 1.77 10.70
N ARG A 830 33.56 1.06 11.29
CA ARG A 830 34.94 1.05 10.76
C ARG A 830 34.99 0.53 9.32
N GLY A 831 34.26 -0.55 9.02
CA GLY A 831 34.14 -1.09 7.66
C GLY A 831 33.53 -0.09 6.69
N LEU A 832 32.42 0.57 7.05
CA LEU A 832 31.77 1.60 6.22
C LEU A 832 32.71 2.78 5.93
N VAL A 833 33.48 3.21 6.92
CA VAL A 833 34.40 4.36 6.82
C VAL A 833 35.66 4.02 6.02
N LEU A 834 36.26 2.86 6.25
CA LEU A 834 37.53 2.51 5.62
C LEU A 834 37.35 1.94 4.22
N ASN A 835 36.35 1.10 3.96
CA ASN A 835 36.25 0.38 2.69
C ASN A 835 35.65 1.27 1.58
N PRO A 836 36.04 1.06 0.31
CA PRO A 836 35.55 1.89 -0.79
C PRO A 836 34.09 1.57 -1.13
N ALA A 837 33.38 2.53 -1.71
CA ALA A 837 32.11 2.25 -2.40
C ALA A 837 32.36 1.36 -3.63
N LYS A 838 31.30 0.73 -4.16
CA LYS A 838 31.38 0.13 -5.51
C LYS A 838 31.22 1.27 -6.52
N LEU A 839 32.09 1.31 -7.53
CA LEU A 839 31.94 2.23 -8.64
C LEU A 839 30.89 1.70 -9.62
N GLN A 840 29.96 2.56 -10.03
CA GLN A 840 29.06 2.27 -11.14
C GLN A 840 29.85 2.37 -12.46
N THR A 841 29.77 1.33 -13.28
CA THR A 841 30.24 1.36 -14.66
C THR A 841 29.21 0.70 -15.56
N GLN A 842 29.24 1.03 -16.85
CA GLN A 842 28.28 0.53 -17.85
C GLN A 842 28.37 -0.98 -18.11
N THR A 843 29.47 -1.63 -17.72
CA THR A 843 29.67 -3.08 -17.89
C THR A 843 29.58 -3.86 -16.58
N GLN A 844 29.55 -3.17 -15.44
CA GLN A 844 29.57 -3.76 -14.10
C GLN A 844 28.54 -3.05 -13.20
N MET A 845 27.26 -3.15 -13.55
CA MET A 845 26.22 -2.34 -12.90
C MET A 845 25.82 -2.87 -11.52
N MET A 846 25.27 -4.08 -11.41
CA MET A 846 24.76 -4.63 -10.14
C MET A 846 25.42 -5.96 -9.77
N PRO A 847 25.92 -6.11 -8.52
CA PRO A 847 26.48 -7.37 -8.07
C PRO A 847 25.41 -8.46 -7.93
N GLU A 848 25.80 -9.72 -8.12
CA GLU A 848 24.91 -10.89 -7.99
C GLU A 848 24.27 -11.02 -6.61
N GLU A 849 24.83 -10.41 -5.57
CA GLU A 849 24.21 -10.32 -4.25
C GLU A 849 22.84 -9.64 -4.27
N LEU A 850 22.60 -8.74 -5.24
CA LEU A 850 21.35 -7.99 -5.39
C LEU A 850 20.47 -8.53 -6.53
N THR A 851 21.05 -9.14 -7.57
CA THR A 851 20.27 -9.69 -8.70
C THR A 851 19.98 -11.18 -8.57
N GLU A 852 20.81 -11.93 -7.83
CA GLU A 852 20.71 -13.39 -7.68
C GLU A 852 20.45 -13.86 -6.26
N ARG A 853 20.75 -13.05 -5.23
CA ARG A 853 20.73 -13.50 -3.82
C ARG A 853 19.97 -12.59 -2.87
N LEU A 854 19.09 -11.72 -3.38
CA LEU A 854 18.31 -10.82 -2.54
C LEU A 854 17.42 -11.64 -1.58
N PHE A 855 17.69 -11.49 -0.27
CA PHE A 855 17.07 -12.23 0.84
C PHE A 855 17.22 -13.76 0.79
N GLN A 856 18.27 -14.27 0.12
CA GLN A 856 18.50 -15.72 -0.01
C GLN A 856 18.77 -16.44 1.31
N ALA A 857 19.43 -15.78 2.28
CA ALA A 857 19.80 -16.39 3.57
C ALA A 857 18.58 -16.87 4.39
N GLN A 858 17.37 -16.59 3.91
CA GLN A 858 16.12 -16.91 4.58
C GLN A 858 15.38 -18.12 3.99
N GLY A 859 15.96 -18.81 2.99
CA GLY A 859 15.40 -20.02 2.38
C GLY A 859 14.29 -19.71 1.36
N ALA A 860 14.19 -20.49 0.28
CA ALA A 860 13.35 -20.29 -0.93
C ALA A 860 13.98 -19.44 -2.05
N LEU A 861 13.22 -19.22 -3.14
CA LEU A 861 13.64 -18.48 -4.35
C LEU A 861 14.08 -17.07 -4.00
N SER A 862 15.35 -16.74 -4.25
CA SER A 862 15.89 -15.40 -4.10
C SER A 862 15.20 -14.39 -5.02
N LEU A 863 15.09 -13.14 -4.58
CA LEU A 863 14.56 -12.07 -5.42
C LEU A 863 15.67 -11.43 -6.28
N ASP A 864 15.29 -10.51 -7.16
CA ASP A 864 16.17 -9.72 -8.01
C ASP A 864 15.81 -8.24 -7.89
N LEU A 865 16.67 -7.44 -7.25
CA LEU A 865 16.43 -6.02 -7.00
C LEU A 865 16.35 -5.19 -8.30
N ALA A 866 17.13 -5.54 -9.32
CA ALA A 866 17.09 -4.86 -10.62
C ALA A 866 15.73 -5.09 -11.29
N SER A 867 15.29 -6.35 -11.33
CA SER A 867 13.97 -6.70 -11.85
C SER A 867 12.84 -6.02 -11.07
N LEU A 868 12.94 -5.97 -9.74
CA LEU A 868 11.99 -5.26 -8.88
C LEU A 868 11.94 -3.75 -9.19
N ASN A 869 13.06 -3.09 -9.48
CA ASN A 869 13.09 -1.66 -9.82
C ASN A 869 12.40 -1.39 -11.16
N LEU A 870 12.72 -2.18 -12.19
CA LEU A 870 12.11 -2.07 -13.51
C LEU A 870 10.59 -2.32 -13.45
N GLN A 871 10.17 -3.41 -12.79
CA GLN A 871 8.76 -3.74 -12.61
C GLN A 871 8.01 -2.66 -11.81
N ARG A 872 8.67 -2.07 -10.80
CA ARG A 872 8.11 -0.97 -10.00
C ARG A 872 7.93 0.31 -10.81
N GLY A 873 8.86 0.63 -11.71
CA GLY A 873 8.71 1.76 -12.63
C GLY A 873 7.48 1.62 -13.53
N ARG A 874 7.23 0.40 -14.02
CA ARG A 874 6.03 0.07 -14.81
C ARG A 874 4.75 0.09 -13.99
N ASP A 875 4.76 -0.43 -12.77
CA ASP A 875 3.64 -0.36 -11.80
C ASP A 875 3.23 1.08 -11.44
N HIS A 876 4.22 1.97 -11.34
CA HIS A 876 4.02 3.38 -11.07
C HIS A 876 3.66 4.21 -12.32
N GLY A 877 3.55 3.58 -13.49
CA GLY A 877 3.21 4.25 -14.73
C GLY A 877 4.22 5.36 -15.08
N LEU A 878 5.52 5.11 -14.88
CA LEU A 878 6.54 6.07 -15.28
C LEU A 878 6.67 6.10 -16.82
N PRO A 879 6.73 7.30 -17.43
CA PRO A 879 7.14 7.45 -18.81
C PRO A 879 8.53 6.88 -19.10
N GLY A 880 8.77 6.54 -20.36
CA GLY A 880 10.06 6.06 -20.83
C GLY A 880 11.19 7.10 -20.75
N TYR A 881 12.43 6.64 -20.91
CA TYR A 881 13.67 7.40 -20.74
C TYR A 881 13.69 8.73 -21.50
N ASN A 882 13.30 8.75 -22.78
CA ASN A 882 13.33 9.96 -23.59
C ASN A 882 12.37 11.06 -23.10
N ALA A 883 11.24 10.70 -22.50
CA ALA A 883 10.32 11.69 -21.91
C ALA A 883 11.00 12.49 -20.79
N TRP A 884 11.80 11.82 -19.96
CA TRP A 884 12.55 12.45 -18.88
C TRP A 884 13.75 13.24 -19.38
N ARG A 885 14.43 12.78 -20.44
CA ARG A 885 15.47 13.59 -21.09
C ARG A 885 14.94 14.89 -21.67
N ARG A 886 13.77 14.85 -22.33
CA ARG A 886 13.07 16.06 -22.80
C ARG A 886 12.73 17.01 -21.65
N LEU A 887 12.19 16.50 -20.54
CA LEU A 887 11.90 17.31 -19.34
C LEU A 887 13.14 18.06 -18.84
N CYS A 888 14.31 17.40 -18.90
CA CYS A 888 15.59 17.95 -18.47
C CYS A 888 16.31 18.81 -19.54
N GLY A 889 15.68 19.04 -20.71
CA GLY A 889 16.30 19.78 -21.80
C GLY A 889 17.51 19.08 -22.43
N LEU A 890 17.57 17.75 -22.30
CA LEU A 890 18.62 16.91 -22.85
C LEU A 890 18.20 16.32 -24.20
N SER A 891 19.16 15.94 -25.05
CA SER A 891 18.90 15.26 -26.32
C SER A 891 18.14 13.94 -26.10
N ALA A 892 17.07 13.71 -26.87
CA ALA A 892 16.31 12.46 -26.86
C ALA A 892 16.72 11.61 -28.07
N PRO A 893 17.55 10.57 -27.91
CA PRO A 893 18.05 9.76 -29.03
C PRO A 893 16.92 9.02 -29.75
N ARG A 894 16.96 9.04 -31.08
CA ARG A 894 15.92 8.44 -31.94
C ARG A 894 16.23 7.01 -32.37
N ASP A 895 17.52 6.68 -32.45
CA ASP A 895 18.01 5.39 -32.93
C ASP A 895 19.21 4.92 -32.10
N VAL A 896 19.71 3.72 -32.43
CA VAL A 896 20.84 3.08 -31.74
C VAL A 896 22.14 3.90 -31.82
N SER A 897 22.36 4.66 -32.90
CA SER A 897 23.58 5.45 -33.09
C SER A 897 23.56 6.70 -32.22
N GLU A 898 22.43 7.41 -32.19
CA GLU A 898 22.22 8.53 -31.30
C GLU A 898 22.23 8.08 -29.83
N LEU A 899 21.63 6.93 -29.51
CA LEU A 899 21.70 6.35 -28.16
C LEU A 899 23.13 6.01 -27.78
N GLY A 900 23.90 5.38 -28.68
CA GLY A 900 25.32 5.09 -28.49
C GLY A 900 26.16 6.34 -28.22
N SER A 901 25.81 7.44 -28.88
CA SER A 901 26.44 8.75 -28.66
C SER A 901 26.08 9.33 -27.29
N VAL A 902 24.82 9.28 -26.88
CA VAL A 902 24.36 9.74 -25.55
C VAL A 902 24.98 8.93 -24.42
N LEU A 903 25.03 7.61 -24.58
CA LEU A 903 25.63 6.70 -23.60
C LEU A 903 27.16 6.70 -23.65
N SER A 904 27.79 7.23 -24.71
CA SER A 904 29.22 7.04 -24.97
C SER A 904 29.60 5.54 -25.02
N SER A 905 28.69 4.69 -25.46
CA SER A 905 28.84 3.24 -25.49
C SER A 905 27.95 2.62 -26.57
N PRO A 906 28.49 2.37 -27.79
CA PRO A 906 27.75 1.72 -28.86
C PRO A 906 27.24 0.32 -28.47
N SER A 907 28.05 -0.47 -27.77
CA SER A 907 27.68 -1.84 -27.39
C SER A 907 26.55 -1.90 -26.37
N LEU A 908 26.51 -0.97 -25.40
CA LEU A 908 25.37 -0.89 -24.47
C LEU A 908 24.11 -0.39 -25.19
N ALA A 909 24.24 0.56 -26.11
CA ALA A 909 23.13 1.03 -26.91
C ALA A 909 22.54 -0.07 -27.80
N GLU A 910 23.38 -0.92 -28.41
CA GLU A 910 22.95 -2.09 -29.18
C GLU A 910 22.18 -3.08 -28.31
N LYS A 911 22.68 -3.42 -27.11
CA LYS A 911 21.97 -4.29 -26.17
C LYS A 911 20.60 -3.73 -25.76
N LEU A 912 20.55 -2.46 -25.37
CA LEU A 912 19.30 -1.81 -24.97
C LEU A 912 18.32 -1.70 -26.15
N SER A 913 18.81 -1.42 -27.35
CA SER A 913 17.97 -1.35 -28.56
C SER A 913 17.45 -2.74 -28.96
N ALA A 914 18.25 -3.79 -28.81
CA ALA A 914 17.82 -5.17 -29.05
C ALA A 914 16.70 -5.60 -28.08
N LEU A 915 16.75 -5.14 -26.82
CA LEU A 915 15.74 -5.47 -25.81
C LEU A 915 14.47 -4.61 -25.90
N TYR A 916 14.59 -3.30 -26.14
CA TYR A 916 13.48 -2.35 -26.08
C TYR A 916 12.93 -1.92 -27.45
N GLY A 917 13.64 -2.22 -28.54
CA GLY A 917 13.33 -1.78 -29.91
C GLY A 917 13.61 -0.31 -30.18
N THR A 918 13.24 0.59 -29.25
CA THR A 918 13.40 2.04 -29.36
C THR A 918 13.81 2.69 -28.04
N PRO A 919 14.64 3.76 -28.05
CA PRO A 919 14.99 4.52 -26.84
C PRO A 919 13.79 5.14 -26.11
N GLU A 920 12.65 5.34 -26.79
CA GLU A 920 11.41 5.79 -26.14
C GLU A 920 10.90 4.80 -25.09
N ASN A 921 11.13 3.50 -25.29
CA ASN A 921 10.59 2.45 -24.43
C ASN A 921 11.45 2.13 -23.22
N ILE A 922 12.73 2.54 -23.22
CA ILE A 922 13.68 2.22 -22.15
C ILE A 922 13.11 2.69 -20.81
N ASP A 923 13.01 1.79 -19.84
CA ASP A 923 12.55 2.13 -18.49
C ASP A 923 13.49 3.19 -17.87
N VAL A 924 12.94 4.26 -17.30
CA VAL A 924 13.72 5.44 -16.89
C VAL A 924 14.87 5.10 -15.94
N TRP A 925 14.69 4.15 -15.01
CA TRP A 925 15.76 3.77 -14.07
C TRP A 925 16.99 3.25 -14.79
N ILE A 926 16.86 2.25 -15.68
CA ILE A 926 18.00 1.68 -16.40
C ILE A 926 18.60 2.65 -17.40
N GLY A 927 17.76 3.41 -18.11
CA GLY A 927 18.23 4.44 -19.04
C GLY A 927 19.07 5.50 -18.33
N ALA A 928 18.63 5.96 -17.16
CA ALA A 928 19.31 7.00 -16.40
C ALA A 928 20.63 6.54 -15.75
N ILE A 929 20.70 5.30 -15.23
CA ILE A 929 21.96 4.73 -14.69
C ILE A 929 22.93 4.26 -15.78
N SER A 930 22.47 4.13 -17.02
CA SER A 930 23.33 3.79 -18.16
C SER A 930 24.08 5.00 -18.71
N GLU A 931 23.69 6.23 -18.37
CA GLU A 931 24.42 7.42 -18.79
C GLU A 931 25.83 7.47 -18.17
N PRO A 932 26.83 7.97 -18.90
CA PRO A 932 28.17 8.15 -18.35
C PRO A 932 28.16 9.15 -17.20
N LEU A 933 28.95 8.88 -16.17
CA LEU A 933 29.08 9.75 -15.02
C LEU A 933 29.65 11.12 -15.43
N LEU A 934 29.08 12.20 -14.89
CA LEU A 934 29.66 13.53 -15.03
C LEU A 934 31.00 13.61 -14.26
N GLY A 935 31.89 14.52 -14.68
CA GLY A 935 33.19 14.70 -14.03
C GLY A 935 33.08 14.91 -12.52
N GLY A 936 33.72 14.05 -11.73
CA GLY A 936 33.68 14.09 -10.25
C GLY A 936 32.33 13.72 -9.60
N ALA A 937 31.31 13.40 -10.41
CA ALA A 937 29.97 13.00 -9.95
C ALA A 937 29.84 11.48 -9.79
N ARG A 938 28.70 11.03 -9.27
CA ARG A 938 28.28 9.62 -9.25
C ARG A 938 26.97 9.36 -9.97
N VAL A 939 26.58 10.30 -10.81
CA VAL A 939 25.43 10.19 -11.70
C VAL A 939 25.70 10.82 -13.06
N GLY A 940 24.95 10.36 -14.07
CA GLY A 940 24.90 10.99 -15.40
C GLY A 940 24.03 12.25 -15.44
N ALA A 941 23.89 12.84 -16.63
CA ALA A 941 23.22 14.13 -16.83
C ALA A 941 21.74 14.12 -16.46
N LEU A 942 21.00 13.06 -16.82
CA LEU A 942 19.57 12.95 -16.51
C LEU A 942 19.35 12.84 -15.00
N LEU A 943 20.08 11.94 -14.33
CA LEU A 943 19.99 11.78 -12.89
C LEU A 943 20.41 13.07 -12.16
N ALA A 944 21.47 13.75 -12.58
CA ALA A 944 21.85 15.03 -12.00
C ALA A 944 20.69 16.04 -12.05
N CYS A 945 20.02 16.17 -13.20
CA CYS A 945 18.84 17.02 -13.35
C CYS A 945 17.70 16.62 -12.39
N LEU A 946 17.30 15.35 -12.36
CA LEU A 946 16.18 14.87 -11.55
C LEU A 946 16.44 15.03 -10.04
N LEU A 947 17.64 14.63 -9.59
CA LEU A 947 18.07 14.76 -8.19
C LEU A 947 18.21 16.23 -7.79
N GLY A 948 18.89 17.03 -8.61
CA GLY A 948 19.07 18.46 -8.36
C GLY A 948 17.74 19.21 -8.26
N ARG A 949 16.77 18.89 -9.13
CA ARG A 949 15.42 19.46 -9.08
C ARG A 949 14.69 19.07 -7.78
N GLN A 950 14.72 17.81 -7.38
CA GLN A 950 14.04 17.36 -6.15
C GLN A 950 14.66 18.00 -4.90
N PHE A 951 15.99 17.91 -4.72
CA PHE A 951 16.66 18.46 -3.56
C PHE A 951 16.57 20.00 -3.49
N LYS A 952 16.52 20.68 -4.64
CA LYS A 952 16.23 22.12 -4.65
C LYS A 952 14.82 22.41 -4.12
N ALA A 953 13.82 21.65 -4.58
CA ALA A 953 12.43 21.83 -4.16
C ALA A 953 12.23 21.50 -2.67
N LEU A 954 12.88 20.45 -2.16
CA LEU A 954 12.90 20.10 -0.75
C LEU A 954 13.47 21.22 0.12
N ARG A 955 14.60 21.81 -0.28
CA ARG A 955 15.23 22.91 0.46
C ARG A 955 14.40 24.19 0.42
N ASP A 956 14.01 24.60 -0.78
CA ASP A 956 13.36 25.89 -0.98
C ASP A 956 11.90 25.87 -0.51
N GLY A 957 11.23 24.71 -0.55
CA GLY A 957 9.84 24.48 -0.13
C GLY A 957 9.68 24.10 1.35
N ASP A 958 10.76 24.04 2.12
CA ASP A 958 10.72 23.68 3.54
C ASP A 958 10.74 24.93 4.44
N ARG A 959 9.61 25.20 5.10
CA ARG A 959 9.46 26.32 6.05
C ARG A 959 10.39 26.20 7.26
N PHE A 960 10.90 25.01 7.56
CA PHE A 960 11.74 24.73 8.71
C PHE A 960 13.20 24.43 8.30
N TRP A 961 13.60 24.77 7.07
CA TRP A 961 14.98 24.70 6.60
C TRP A 961 15.93 25.41 7.57
N TRP A 962 17.05 24.77 7.92
CA TRP A 962 17.93 25.22 9.00
C TRP A 962 18.55 26.61 8.77
N GLU A 963 18.74 27.03 7.51
CA GLU A 963 19.27 28.37 7.20
C GLU A 963 18.20 29.45 7.14
N ARG A 964 16.91 29.10 7.18
CA ARG A 964 15.84 30.08 7.13
C ARG A 964 15.91 31.00 8.35
N GLU A 965 15.79 32.30 8.10
CA GLU A 965 15.80 33.31 9.13
C GLU A 965 14.73 33.03 10.21
N GLY A 966 15.12 33.18 11.47
CA GLY A 966 14.27 32.89 12.63
C GLY A 966 14.08 31.40 12.98
N MET A 967 14.59 30.45 12.18
CA MET A 967 14.55 29.02 12.57
C MET A 967 15.61 28.69 13.62
N PHE A 968 16.85 29.13 13.40
CA PHE A 968 17.95 29.08 14.35
C PHE A 968 18.55 30.48 14.52
N SER A 969 19.20 30.75 15.66
CA SER A 969 19.97 31.98 15.85
C SER A 969 21.24 31.97 15.00
N ALA A 970 21.90 33.13 14.84
CA ALA A 970 23.17 33.20 14.13
C ALA A 970 24.27 32.34 14.79
N ALA A 971 24.30 32.31 16.12
CA ALA A 971 25.22 31.48 16.89
C ALA A 971 24.93 29.98 16.68
N GLN A 972 23.66 29.57 16.74
CA GLN A 972 23.26 28.19 16.47
C GLN A 972 23.62 27.76 15.04
N ARG A 973 23.41 28.62 14.03
CA ARG A 973 23.84 28.34 12.65
C ARG A 973 25.36 28.22 12.49
N SER A 974 26.14 29.00 13.25
CA SER A 974 27.60 28.88 13.26
C SER A 974 28.06 27.51 13.76
N GLU A 975 27.41 27.00 14.82
CA GLU A 975 27.67 25.66 15.36
C GLU A 975 27.22 24.56 14.40
N LEU A 976 26.01 24.68 13.83
CA LEU A 976 25.49 23.73 12.84
C LEU A 976 26.41 23.58 11.62
N ARG A 977 27.06 24.66 11.16
CA ARG A 977 28.02 24.57 10.03
C ARG A 977 29.27 23.74 10.33
N ARG A 978 29.57 23.47 11.60
CA ARG A 978 30.76 22.72 12.05
C ARG A 978 30.49 21.24 12.30
N VAL A 979 29.23 20.81 12.30
CA VAL A 979 28.88 19.39 12.54
C VAL A 979 29.50 18.51 11.46
N SER A 980 29.90 17.30 11.83
CA SER A 980 30.41 16.29 10.90
C SER A 980 29.96 14.91 11.35
N LEU A 981 29.80 13.99 10.39
CA LEU A 981 29.46 12.61 10.70
C LEU A 981 30.59 11.93 11.50
N SER A 982 31.86 12.30 11.27
CA SER A 982 32.99 11.85 12.10
C SER A 982 32.79 12.18 13.58
N ARG A 983 32.32 13.39 13.90
CA ARG A 983 32.06 13.79 15.29
C ARG A 983 30.96 12.97 15.93
N ILE A 984 29.85 12.77 15.20
CA ILE A 984 28.71 11.98 15.67
C ILE A 984 29.15 10.54 15.94
N ILE A 985 29.97 9.94 15.07
CA ILE A 985 30.54 8.61 15.31
C ILE A 985 31.41 8.61 16.55
N CYS A 986 32.34 9.56 16.70
CA CYS A 986 33.21 9.62 17.87
C CYS A 986 32.44 9.79 19.20
N ASP A 987 31.31 10.52 19.20
CA ASP A 987 30.53 10.76 20.43
C ASP A 987 29.62 9.59 20.82
N ASN A 988 29.34 8.67 19.89
CA ASN A 988 28.31 7.62 20.06
C ASN A 988 28.82 6.19 19.83
N THR A 989 30.14 6.03 19.64
CA THR A 989 30.84 4.74 19.49
C THR A 989 32.10 4.73 20.34
N ARG A 990 32.82 3.60 20.37
CA ARG A 990 34.15 3.54 21.02
C ARG A 990 35.30 3.73 20.02
N ILE A 991 35.01 4.15 18.79
CA ILE A 991 36.04 4.40 17.77
C ILE A 991 36.83 5.65 18.16
N GLN A 992 38.15 5.49 18.32
CA GLN A 992 39.03 6.57 18.80
C GLN A 992 39.70 7.37 17.67
N ARG A 993 39.74 6.81 16.46
CA ARG A 993 40.38 7.45 15.30
C ARG A 993 39.47 7.37 14.10
N LEU A 994 39.25 8.49 13.43
CA LEU A 994 38.43 8.62 12.23
C LEU A 994 39.08 9.59 11.25
N PRO A 995 38.75 9.51 9.96
CA PRO A 995 39.09 10.57 9.03
C PRO A 995 38.25 11.83 9.34
N ARG A 996 38.74 12.99 8.89
CA ARG A 996 37.99 14.25 9.00
C ARG A 996 36.67 14.20 8.22
N ASP A 997 36.69 13.49 7.10
CA ASP A 997 35.55 13.30 6.23
C ASP A 997 35.40 11.81 5.93
N VAL A 998 34.35 11.22 6.50
CA VAL A 998 34.05 9.80 6.36
C VAL A 998 33.53 9.42 4.98
N PHE A 999 33.11 10.36 4.14
CA PHE A 999 32.59 10.05 2.80
C PHE A 999 33.69 9.85 1.76
N ASN A 1000 34.89 10.38 2.01
CA ASN A 1000 36.01 10.22 1.09
C ASN A 1000 36.70 8.87 1.27
N ARG A 1001 37.40 8.42 0.23
CA ARG A 1001 38.38 7.35 0.33
C ARG A 1001 39.54 7.83 1.21
N ASN A 1002 39.79 7.10 2.29
CA ASN A 1002 40.84 7.40 3.26
C ASN A 1002 41.79 6.19 3.41
N GLN A 1003 43.04 6.46 3.75
CA GLN A 1003 44.07 5.46 4.02
C GLN A 1003 44.38 5.43 5.52
N TYR A 1004 44.26 4.26 6.13
CA TYR A 1004 44.64 4.05 7.52
C TYR A 1004 46.12 3.62 7.61
N PRO A 1005 46.93 4.19 8.52
CA PRO A 1005 46.55 5.16 9.56
C PRO A 1005 46.70 6.65 9.15
N GLN A 1006 47.18 6.95 7.94
CA GLN A 1006 47.65 8.28 7.53
C GLN A 1006 46.57 9.37 7.64
N ASP A 1007 45.36 9.09 7.17
CA ASP A 1007 44.27 10.07 7.11
C ASP A 1007 43.43 10.10 8.40
N PHE A 1008 43.72 9.21 9.35
CA PHE A 1008 42.92 9.00 10.56
C PHE A 1008 43.48 9.77 11.75
N VAL A 1009 42.71 10.72 12.26
CA VAL A 1009 43.06 11.54 13.41
C VAL A 1009 42.32 11.09 14.67
N SER A 1010 42.85 11.42 15.85
CA SER A 1010 42.16 11.18 17.12
C SER A 1010 40.81 11.91 17.16
N CYS A 1011 39.80 11.28 17.75
CA CYS A 1011 38.52 11.88 18.05
C CYS A 1011 38.62 13.12 18.96
N ASP A 1012 39.69 13.27 19.74
CA ASP A 1012 39.91 14.48 20.56
C ASP A 1012 40.66 15.59 19.82
N SER A 1013 41.04 15.37 18.56
CA SER A 1013 41.70 16.37 17.74
C SER A 1013 40.75 17.52 17.38
N ALA A 1014 41.29 18.75 17.34
CA ALA A 1014 40.57 19.93 16.81
C ALA A 1014 40.11 19.77 15.35
N ALA A 1015 40.67 18.79 14.63
CA ALA A 1015 40.24 18.42 13.28
C ALA A 1015 38.85 17.78 13.22
N ILE A 1016 38.34 17.22 14.32
CA ILE A 1016 36.98 16.68 14.45
C ILE A 1016 36.27 17.48 15.57
N PRO A 1017 35.84 18.71 15.28
CA PRO A 1017 35.34 19.64 16.30
C PRO A 1017 34.08 19.12 16.98
N ARG A 1018 33.93 19.43 18.28
CA ARG A 1018 32.71 19.15 19.05
C ARG A 1018 31.62 20.18 18.72
N LEU A 1019 30.37 19.73 18.73
CA LEU A 1019 29.22 20.61 18.64
C LEU A 1019 29.03 21.29 20.00
N HIS A 1020 29.19 22.62 20.07
CA HIS A 1020 29.00 23.35 21.31
C HIS A 1020 27.54 23.78 21.48
N LEU A 1021 26.83 23.16 22.42
CA LEU A 1021 25.42 23.45 22.67
C LEU A 1021 25.16 24.74 23.46
N SER A 1022 26.19 25.51 23.82
CA SER A 1022 26.04 26.77 24.56
C SER A 1022 25.11 27.77 23.85
N ALA A 1023 25.07 27.74 22.51
CA ALA A 1023 24.16 28.56 21.71
C ALA A 1023 22.67 28.18 21.82
N TRP A 1024 22.35 27.05 22.47
CA TRP A 1024 20.98 26.61 22.81
C TRP A 1024 20.59 26.91 24.25
N ARG A 1025 21.45 27.56 25.03
CA ARG A 1025 21.05 28.07 26.35
C ARG A 1025 19.99 29.15 26.16
N GLU A 1026 18.83 28.96 26.78
CA GLU A 1026 17.77 29.96 26.78
C GLU A 1026 18.12 31.06 27.79
N GLU A 1027 18.12 32.31 27.33
CA GLU A 1027 18.42 33.48 28.15
C GLU A 1027 17.41 33.61 29.29
N THR A 1028 17.84 34.19 30.42
CA THR A 1028 17.00 34.43 31.59
C THR A 1028 16.16 35.69 31.50
N ASP A 1029 16.46 36.55 30.53
CA ASP A 1029 15.90 37.88 30.38
C ASP A 1029 15.42 38.11 28.93
N ASP A 1030 14.36 38.88 28.77
CA ASP A 1030 13.94 39.48 27.51
C ASP A 1030 14.55 40.89 27.38
N PRO A 1031 15.14 41.25 26.23
CA PRO A 1031 15.76 42.57 26.04
C PRO A 1031 14.82 43.76 26.30
N GLN A 1032 13.51 43.58 26.19
CA GLN A 1032 12.51 44.65 26.31
C GLN A 1032 11.74 44.62 27.63
N CYS A 1033 11.37 43.43 28.11
CA CYS A 1033 10.55 43.27 29.34
C CYS A 1033 11.33 42.78 30.57
N GLY A 1034 12.66 42.67 30.50
CA GLY A 1034 13.50 42.22 31.62
C GLY A 1034 13.35 40.73 31.92
N ALA A 1035 13.45 40.34 33.18
CA ALA A 1035 13.48 38.94 33.60
C ALA A 1035 12.28 38.13 33.08
N LEU A 1036 12.56 36.93 32.55
CA LEU A 1036 11.51 36.01 32.12
C LEU A 1036 10.70 35.54 33.35
N PRO A 1037 9.37 35.52 33.29
CA PRO A 1037 8.56 35.06 34.41
C PRO A 1037 8.87 33.59 34.72
N ARG A 1038 9.07 33.28 36.00
CA ARG A 1038 9.31 31.92 36.50
C ARG A 1038 8.17 31.54 37.43
N VAL A 1039 7.67 30.32 37.28
CA VAL A 1039 6.58 29.77 38.09
C VAL A 1039 7.10 28.55 38.83
N ASP A 1040 6.90 28.53 40.15
CA ASP A 1040 7.31 27.40 40.98
C ASP A 1040 6.56 26.13 40.56
N HIS A 1041 7.25 24.99 40.64
CA HIS A 1041 6.72 23.69 40.20
C HIS A 1041 6.22 23.68 38.75
N SER A 1042 6.87 24.44 37.86
CA SER A 1042 6.56 24.48 36.43
C SER A 1042 7.79 24.32 35.53
N PHE A 1043 7.52 23.86 34.33
CA PHE A 1043 8.36 23.99 33.16
C PHE A 1043 7.98 25.24 32.37
N SER A 1044 8.95 25.78 31.63
CA SER A 1044 8.73 26.91 30.73
C SER A 1044 9.55 26.79 29.45
N VAL A 1045 9.04 27.38 28.37
CA VAL A 1045 9.77 27.51 27.09
C VAL A 1045 9.53 28.88 26.48
N ARG A 1046 10.59 29.54 26.01
CA ARG A 1046 10.47 30.79 25.27
C ARG A 1046 10.26 30.52 23.79
N CYS A 1047 9.37 31.31 23.21
CA CYS A 1047 9.18 31.38 21.78
C CYS A 1047 8.96 32.84 21.39
N ARG A 1048 9.97 33.43 20.74
CA ARG A 1048 10.04 34.87 20.44
C ARG A 1048 9.89 35.69 21.74
N HIS A 1049 8.90 36.58 21.78
CA HIS A 1049 8.57 37.43 22.92
C HIS A 1049 7.55 36.79 23.87
N SER A 1050 7.22 35.51 23.70
CA SER A 1050 6.28 34.78 24.55
C SER A 1050 6.96 33.69 25.37
N VAL A 1051 6.48 33.47 26.58
CA VAL A 1051 6.86 32.36 27.46
C VAL A 1051 5.64 31.49 27.71
N PHE A 1052 5.78 30.19 27.49
CA PHE A 1052 4.74 29.19 27.71
C PHE A 1052 5.04 28.41 28.98
N PHE A 1053 4.02 28.07 29.76
CA PHE A 1053 4.14 27.39 31.06
C PHE A 1053 3.42 26.05 31.06
N GLU A 1054 4.03 25.06 31.71
CA GLU A 1054 3.46 23.73 31.92
C GLU A 1054 3.76 23.30 33.37
N CYS A 1055 2.75 22.94 34.16
CA CYS A 1055 3.00 22.51 35.54
C CYS A 1055 3.65 21.13 35.61
N HIS A 1056 4.44 20.91 36.66
CA HIS A 1056 4.97 19.58 36.97
C HIS A 1056 3.82 18.58 37.22
N PRO A 1057 4.05 17.27 36.99
CA PRO A 1057 3.08 16.24 37.33
C PRO A 1057 2.59 16.34 38.78
N GLY A 1058 1.28 16.34 38.99
CA GLY A 1058 0.64 16.54 40.29
C GLY A 1058 0.18 17.98 40.56
N TYR A 1059 0.51 18.93 39.68
CA TYR A 1059 0.08 20.32 39.78
C TYR A 1059 -0.82 20.71 38.59
N ARG A 1060 -1.74 21.65 38.80
CA ARG A 1060 -2.63 22.22 37.78
C ARG A 1060 -2.30 23.70 37.59
N LEU A 1061 -2.25 24.15 36.34
CA LEU A 1061 -2.04 25.55 36.01
C LEU A 1061 -3.30 26.38 36.28
N GLU A 1062 -3.19 27.41 37.10
CA GLU A 1062 -4.21 28.44 37.27
C GLU A 1062 -3.69 29.76 36.69
N GLY A 1063 -4.47 30.35 35.76
CA GLY A 1063 -4.05 31.52 34.99
C GLY A 1063 -3.71 31.19 33.54
N PRO A 1064 -3.04 32.11 32.81
CA PRO A 1064 -2.77 31.92 31.39
C PRO A 1064 -1.65 30.92 31.12
N ALA A 1065 -1.83 30.11 30.06
CA ALA A 1065 -0.83 29.15 29.58
C ALA A 1065 0.41 29.81 28.95
N SER A 1066 0.34 31.10 28.64
CA SER A 1066 1.45 31.86 28.08
C SER A 1066 1.37 33.34 28.40
N MET A 1067 2.52 33.98 28.53
CA MET A 1067 2.66 35.44 28.66
C MET A 1067 3.46 35.97 27.47
N THR A 1068 3.14 37.18 26.98
CA THR A 1068 3.87 37.83 25.89
C THR A 1068 4.39 39.18 26.35
N CYS A 1069 5.64 39.50 26.04
CA CYS A 1069 6.23 40.82 26.28
C CYS A 1069 5.58 41.83 25.35
N ASP A 1070 5.02 42.91 25.92
CA ASP A 1070 4.54 44.07 25.19
C ASP A 1070 5.73 45.04 25.01
N PRO A 1071 6.31 45.12 23.80
CA PRO A 1071 7.50 45.93 23.56
C PRO A 1071 7.25 47.44 23.71
N GLU A 1072 6.01 47.91 23.56
CA GLU A 1072 5.68 49.33 23.70
C GLU A 1072 5.60 49.76 25.17
N ARG A 1073 5.18 48.84 26.04
CA ARG A 1073 5.03 49.10 27.48
C ARG A 1073 6.23 48.64 28.31
N GLY A 1074 7.06 47.74 27.77
CA GLY A 1074 8.16 47.12 28.53
C GLY A 1074 7.66 46.18 29.63
N GLU A 1075 6.43 45.69 29.52
CA GLU A 1075 5.75 44.88 30.54
C GLU A 1075 5.21 43.57 29.94
N TRP A 1076 5.02 42.56 30.78
CA TRP A 1076 4.40 41.30 30.38
C TRP A 1076 2.87 41.43 30.31
N SER A 1077 2.26 40.88 29.26
CA SER A 1077 0.85 41.09 28.89
C SER A 1077 -0.21 40.69 29.91
N GLN A 1078 0.13 39.81 30.87
CA GLN A 1078 -0.81 39.19 31.82
C GLN A 1078 -0.10 38.90 33.15
N PRO A 1079 -0.84 38.72 34.28
CA PRO A 1079 -0.24 38.28 35.53
C PRO A 1079 0.33 36.85 35.41
N THR A 1080 1.43 36.61 36.12
CA THR A 1080 2.14 35.33 36.14
C THR A 1080 1.23 34.20 36.66
N PRO A 1081 1.09 33.07 35.94
CA PRO A 1081 0.24 31.97 36.39
C PRO A 1081 0.86 31.25 37.60
N ILE A 1082 0.07 30.41 38.27
CA ILE A 1082 0.51 29.59 39.39
C ILE A 1082 0.24 28.10 39.13
N CYS A 1083 1.12 27.24 39.62
CA CYS A 1083 0.90 25.80 39.63
C CYS A 1083 0.38 25.38 41.00
N GLN A 1084 -0.91 25.06 41.08
CA GLN A 1084 -1.58 24.64 42.30
C GLN A 1084 -1.49 23.11 42.46
N ASP A 1085 -1.09 22.64 43.64
CA ASP A 1085 -1.07 21.21 43.96
C ASP A 1085 -2.51 20.64 43.87
N THR A 1086 -2.67 19.60 43.06
CA THR A 1086 -3.98 18.97 42.84
C THR A 1086 -4.40 18.03 43.97
N GLY A 1087 -3.53 17.79 44.96
CA GLY A 1087 -3.74 16.80 46.03
C GLY A 1087 -3.68 15.35 45.54
N SER A 1088 -3.63 15.12 44.22
CA SER A 1088 -3.40 13.85 43.55
C SER A 1088 -1.93 13.70 43.14
N GLY A 1089 -1.04 13.66 44.13
CA GLY A 1089 0.32 13.15 43.89
C GLY A 1089 0.29 11.65 43.57
N PRO A 1090 1.31 11.08 42.90
CA PRO A 1090 1.49 9.63 42.87
C PRO A 1090 1.43 9.08 44.30
N PRO A 1091 0.85 7.90 44.57
CA PRO A 1091 0.61 7.45 45.93
C PRO A 1091 1.92 7.52 46.71
N ARG A 1092 1.92 8.33 47.76
CA ARG A 1092 3.04 8.39 48.71
C ARG A 1092 3.35 6.95 49.12
N VAL A 1093 4.64 6.60 49.08
CA VAL A 1093 5.24 5.31 49.44
C VAL A 1093 4.74 4.75 50.80
N THR A 1094 4.07 5.58 51.59
CA THR A 1094 3.32 5.20 52.79
C THR A 1094 2.24 4.14 52.55
N TYR A 1095 1.51 4.15 51.42
CA TYR A 1095 0.46 3.14 51.18
C TYR A 1095 1.00 1.76 50.74
N ILE A 1096 2.19 1.69 50.14
CA ILE A 1096 2.83 0.42 49.81
C ILE A 1096 3.38 -0.23 51.09
N ILE A 1097 3.87 0.56 52.05
CA ILE A 1097 4.26 0.02 53.35
C ILE A 1097 3.03 -0.51 54.10
N THR A 1098 1.88 0.17 54.07
CA THR A 1098 0.66 -0.34 54.71
C THR A 1098 0.07 -1.54 53.97
N ALA A 1099 0.07 -1.56 52.63
CA ALA A 1099 -0.43 -2.69 51.84
C ALA A 1099 0.50 -3.91 51.91
N VAL A 1100 1.83 -3.72 51.94
CA VAL A 1100 2.80 -4.80 52.13
C VAL A 1100 2.75 -5.32 53.58
N ILE A 1101 2.53 -4.47 54.59
CA ILE A 1101 2.29 -4.92 55.97
C ILE A 1101 0.96 -5.68 56.09
N VAL A 1102 -0.10 -5.26 55.38
CA VAL A 1102 -1.39 -5.97 55.37
C VAL A 1102 -1.30 -7.29 54.59
N VAL A 1103 -0.56 -7.37 53.48
CA VAL A 1103 -0.38 -8.60 52.69
C VAL A 1103 0.57 -9.58 53.39
N ILE A 1104 1.65 -9.10 54.00
CA ILE A 1104 2.55 -9.94 54.83
C ILE A 1104 1.82 -10.40 56.10
N GLY A 1105 1.01 -9.53 56.72
CA GLY A 1105 0.14 -9.88 57.86
C GLY A 1105 -0.94 -10.91 57.50
N SER A 1106 -1.52 -10.81 56.30
CA SER A 1106 -2.51 -11.76 55.80
C SER A 1106 -1.90 -13.12 55.44
N ALA A 1107 -0.70 -13.13 54.83
CA ALA A 1107 0.03 -14.35 54.53
C ALA A 1107 0.50 -15.08 55.80
N ALA A 1108 0.94 -14.33 56.83
CA ALA A 1108 1.28 -14.90 58.14
C ALA A 1108 0.05 -15.50 58.85
N LEU A 1109 -1.11 -14.86 58.76
CA LEU A 1109 -2.37 -15.36 59.35
C LEU A 1109 -2.88 -16.61 58.64
N ILE A 1110 -2.75 -16.68 57.30
CA ILE A 1110 -3.12 -17.86 56.50
C ILE A 1110 -2.17 -19.03 56.79
N SER A 1111 -0.85 -18.80 56.89
CA SER A 1111 0.09 -19.84 57.30
C SER A 1111 -0.14 -20.32 58.74
N LEU A 1112 -0.49 -19.44 59.68
CA LEU A 1112 -0.87 -19.84 61.05
C LEU A 1112 -2.18 -20.65 61.09
N LEU A 1113 -3.19 -20.27 60.31
CA LEU A 1113 -4.46 -21.00 60.21
C LEU A 1113 -4.31 -22.37 59.55
N VAL A 1114 -3.48 -22.48 58.50
CA VAL A 1114 -3.18 -23.77 57.84
C VAL A 1114 -2.37 -24.69 58.77
N THR A 1115 -1.41 -24.15 59.53
CA THR A 1115 -0.62 -24.93 60.49
C THR A 1115 -1.46 -25.37 61.71
N CYS A 1116 -2.40 -24.52 62.14
CA CYS A 1116 -3.32 -24.84 63.24
C CYS A 1116 -4.40 -25.84 62.81
N HIS A 1117 -4.87 -25.79 61.57
CA HIS A 1117 -5.81 -26.78 61.00
C HIS A 1117 -5.14 -28.16 60.80
N ARG A 1118 -3.88 -28.19 60.36
CA ARG A 1118 -3.10 -29.44 60.22
C ARG A 1118 -2.86 -30.12 61.58
N ARG A 1119 -2.53 -29.34 62.63
CA ARG A 1119 -2.40 -29.85 64.02
C ARG A 1119 -3.72 -30.27 64.66
N PHE A 1120 -4.85 -29.70 64.25
CA PHE A 1120 -6.17 -30.07 64.77
C PHE A 1120 -6.73 -31.33 64.08
N SER A 1121 -6.36 -31.57 62.81
CA SER A 1121 -6.75 -32.76 62.04
C SER A 1121 -6.01 -34.04 62.46
N GLU A 1122 -4.73 -33.95 62.86
CA GLU A 1122 -3.91 -35.12 63.23
C GLU A 1122 -4.23 -35.73 64.61
N LYS A 1123 -5.06 -35.09 65.45
CA LYS A 1123 -5.43 -35.60 66.79
C LYS A 1123 -6.69 -36.47 66.84
N ARG A 1124 -7.42 -36.64 65.73
CA ARG A 1124 -8.60 -37.51 65.66
C ARG A 1124 -8.49 -38.50 64.51
N ARG A 1125 -7.76 -39.61 64.71
CA ARG A 1125 -8.07 -40.97 64.18
C ARG A 1125 -6.88 -41.93 64.37
N ARG A 1126 -6.88 -42.64 65.48
CA ARG A 1126 -6.51 -44.07 65.62
C ARG A 1126 -7.69 -44.76 66.33
N PRO A 1127 -7.89 -46.10 66.31
CA PRO A 1127 -7.20 -47.19 65.60
C PRO A 1127 -8.21 -48.08 64.79
N LEU A 1128 -7.83 -49.09 63.99
CA LEU A 1128 -7.52 -50.46 64.41
C LEU A 1128 -7.12 -51.37 63.21
N ILE A 1129 -6.11 -52.21 63.46
CA ILE A 1129 -5.85 -53.60 63.00
C ILE A 1129 -5.36 -53.87 61.55
N GLY A 1130 -4.11 -54.35 61.47
CA GLY A 1130 -3.83 -55.71 60.95
C GLY A 1130 -3.08 -55.87 59.61
N GLY A 1131 -1.82 -56.34 59.68
CA GLY A 1131 -1.35 -57.40 58.78
C GLY A 1131 -0.24 -57.11 57.76
N GLN A 1132 0.97 -57.62 58.07
CA GLN A 1132 1.96 -58.28 57.18
C GLN A 1132 2.94 -57.48 56.29
N CYS A 1133 4.17 -57.41 56.81
CA CYS A 1133 5.47 -57.87 56.28
C CYS A 1133 5.78 -57.92 54.77
N LYS A 1134 6.90 -57.26 54.40
CA LYS A 1134 8.13 -57.81 53.77
C LYS A 1134 9.18 -56.66 53.71
N GLY A 1135 10.19 -56.62 54.58
CA GLY A 1135 11.55 -57.18 54.38
C GLY A 1135 12.39 -56.23 53.52
N GLY A 1136 13.31 -55.39 54.03
CA GLY A 1136 14.54 -55.71 54.77
C GLY A 1136 15.67 -55.93 53.74
N CYS A 1137 16.65 -55.06 53.58
CA CYS A 1137 17.91 -55.06 54.35
C CYS A 1137 18.89 -53.96 53.84
N PRO A 1138 19.99 -53.65 54.57
CA PRO A 1138 20.36 -52.28 54.96
C PRO A 1138 21.71 -51.76 54.38
N GLY A 1139 22.10 -50.53 54.80
CA GLY A 1139 23.35 -49.83 54.49
C GLY A 1139 24.64 -50.47 55.06
N PRO A 1140 25.70 -49.75 55.48
CA PRO A 1140 25.74 -48.32 55.85
C PRO A 1140 27.03 -47.53 55.47
N GLU A 1141 26.97 -46.22 55.75
CA GLU A 1141 27.98 -45.33 56.36
C GLU A 1141 29.43 -45.19 55.85
N GLY A 1142 29.86 -43.92 55.76
CA GLY A 1142 31.26 -43.53 55.92
C GLY A 1142 31.64 -42.28 55.13
N GLY A 1143 31.50 -41.08 55.73
CA GLY A 1143 32.06 -39.84 55.21
C GLY A 1143 33.58 -39.73 55.42
N PRO A 1144 34.13 -38.51 55.49
CA PRO A 1144 34.58 -37.74 54.33
C PRO A 1144 36.10 -37.47 54.39
N ASP A 1145 36.73 -37.15 53.26
CA ASP A 1145 37.75 -36.10 53.28
C ASP A 1145 38.08 -35.56 51.89
N SER A 1146 38.26 -34.25 51.88
CA SER A 1146 38.61 -33.39 50.77
C SER A 1146 40.10 -33.45 50.42
N THR A 1147 40.41 -33.58 49.15
CA THR A 1147 41.50 -32.95 48.36
C THR A 1147 41.36 -33.59 46.97
N GLY A 1148 41.31 -32.91 45.83
CA GLY A 1148 41.93 -31.67 45.38
C GLY A 1148 42.39 -31.96 43.94
N GLY A 1149 42.10 -31.06 43.00
CA GLY A 1149 42.74 -31.10 41.67
C GLY A 1149 41.79 -31.14 40.48
N LEU A 1150 41.53 -29.94 39.96
CA LEU A 1150 41.70 -29.58 38.53
C LEU A 1150 41.03 -30.47 37.48
N HIS A 1151 39.84 -30.07 37.03
CA HIS A 1151 39.67 -29.32 35.78
C HIS A 1151 38.29 -28.67 35.68
#